data_AF-A0A7W1DCN5-F1
#
_entry.id   AF-A0A7W1DCN5-F1
#
_cell.length_a   1.000
_cell.length_b   1.000
_cell.length_c   1.000
_cell.angle_alpha   90.00
_cell.angle_beta   90.00
_cell.angle_gamma   90.00
#
_symmetry.space_group_name_H-M   'P 1'
#
loop_
_entity.id
_entity.type
_entity.pdbx_description
1 polymer ?
#
loop_
_entity_poly.entity_id
_entity_poly.type
_entity_poly.pdbx_seq_one_letter_code
_entity_poly.pdbx_strand_id
1 'polypeptide(L)'
;MKKFVSTFVFILLCALVGFAQSAKPTPTPKPAPDDDIVKISTTLIQVDVTVTDKNGKIIKDLKPEDFEIYENGEKQEITNFSFISNASATTAATPNIKEKPPVPLPPAPVNPKQVKRTIALVVDDLTLSFESVHYVRQALKKFVDEQMQDGDLVAIIRTGSGIGALQQFTSDKRQLYAAIEKVRWNMAGTGNIGAFAPIEATPLEQAKANGADISDEQLDAEKDFIRGANDFREDIFATGTLGAINYIIRGMKELPGRKSILLLSDGFQLFSQSKDGFTDSTRVLDSLRRLVDLANRSSVVVYTMDARGLQTLGFTAQDNTGGLSAEAVEQRLFDRRDKLFNTQEGLVYLAKQTGGFPIINNNDLSGGIRQILDDQSYYLIGYQPDTNTFDPKTRRFNKLQIKVKRKDVNVRYRSGFFGVSEEQIKKPVNQTPYQQIMTALTSPFGVNDISLRLNTLFGNNPTQDSFVRSLLHVNAKDLKFTDEADGSKKAVFDILAVSFGDNGTVADQISQTYTLNLKTEGYQKFLTEGFVYYFTFPVKKPGAYQMRVAIRDHASQKVGSANQFIEVPNLKKDRLTLSGIILENLTFQQWNKQQNNQSKVDIDKNEKQADSMSDTALRSFKRGTILRYGFEIYKAKFSAGQIPQMQMRTKIFRDGKLIFEGKQTPVDLSGQTDLQHINASGALNLGTEMQAGDYVLQIVVTDALAKDKNKIATQFVQFEIVE
;
A
#
# COMPACT_ATOMS: atom_id res chain seq x y z
N MET A 1 30.84 7.23 -67.23
CA MET A 1 31.77 6.91 -68.33
C MET A 1 32.30 5.51 -68.12
N LYS A 2 32.15 4.64 -69.14
CA LYS A 2 32.90 3.41 -69.47
C LYS A 2 33.16 2.35 -68.37
N LYS A 3 32.98 1.03 -68.51
CA LYS A 3 32.35 0.05 -69.44
C LYS A 3 33.07 -1.31 -69.18
N PHE A 4 32.33 -2.44 -69.06
CA PHE A 4 32.64 -3.82 -69.55
C PHE A 4 33.87 -4.57 -68.96
N VAL A 5 33.92 -5.91 -68.77
CA VAL A 5 33.64 -7.14 -69.58
C VAL A 5 33.57 -8.32 -68.55
N SER A 6 32.62 -9.25 -68.45
CA SER A 6 32.09 -10.38 -69.28
C SER A 6 32.89 -11.71 -69.31
N THR A 7 32.13 -12.83 -69.16
CA THR A 7 32.26 -14.20 -69.76
C THR A 7 33.12 -15.28 -69.03
N PHE A 8 32.52 -16.38 -68.49
CA PHE A 8 32.30 -17.76 -69.04
C PHE A 8 33.55 -18.69 -68.93
N VAL A 9 33.56 -20.03 -68.75
CA VAL A 9 32.59 -21.11 -68.49
C VAL A 9 33.37 -22.46 -68.41
N PHE A 10 32.81 -23.46 -67.70
CA PHE A 10 32.87 -24.94 -67.94
C PHE A 10 34.00 -25.90 -67.48
N ILE A 11 33.49 -27.07 -67.04
CA ILE A 11 33.95 -28.50 -67.08
C ILE A 11 34.82 -29.00 -65.90
N LEU A 12 34.42 -29.94 -65.02
CA LEU A 12 33.62 -31.20 -65.03
C LEU A 12 34.47 -32.48 -65.28
N LEU A 13 34.08 -33.57 -64.59
CA LEU A 13 34.45 -35.01 -64.70
C LEU A 13 35.73 -35.47 -63.99
N CYS A 14 35.85 -36.67 -63.37
CA CYS A 14 35.03 -37.88 -63.18
C CYS A 14 35.76 -38.74 -62.09
N ALA A 15 35.11 -39.23 -61.03
CA ALA A 15 34.45 -40.55 -60.90
C ALA A 15 35.35 -41.75 -60.51
N LEU A 16 34.93 -42.47 -59.44
CA LEU A 16 34.76 -43.94 -59.28
C LEU A 16 34.83 -44.30 -57.77
N VAL A 17 33.71 -44.48 -57.06
CA VAL A 17 32.85 -45.69 -56.91
C VAL A 17 33.43 -46.73 -55.94
N GLY A 18 32.67 -47.04 -54.87
CA GLY A 18 32.88 -48.18 -53.97
C GLY A 18 31.87 -48.23 -52.82
N PHE A 19 30.92 -49.16 -52.90
CA PHE A 19 29.72 -49.38 -52.08
C PHE A 19 29.93 -49.61 -50.56
N ALA A 20 29.02 -49.14 -49.70
CA ALA A 20 28.05 -49.98 -48.94
C ALA A 20 27.50 -49.30 -47.65
N GLN A 21 26.16 -49.20 -47.58
CA GLN A 21 25.27 -49.04 -46.41
C GLN A 21 25.67 -48.05 -45.29
N SER A 22 25.29 -46.77 -45.47
CA SER A 22 25.04 -45.86 -44.35
C SER A 22 23.60 -46.02 -43.85
N ALA A 23 23.45 -46.20 -42.54
CA ALA A 23 22.18 -46.22 -41.84
C ALA A 23 21.35 -44.96 -42.14
N LYS A 24 20.03 -45.14 -42.25
CA LYS A 24 19.05 -44.06 -42.43
C LYS A 24 19.25 -42.99 -41.35
N PRO A 25 19.45 -41.71 -41.69
CA PRO A 25 19.35 -40.64 -40.71
C PRO A 25 17.90 -40.58 -40.21
N THR A 26 17.74 -40.73 -38.90
CA THR A 26 16.49 -40.42 -38.20
C THR A 26 16.10 -38.97 -38.52
N PRO A 27 14.85 -38.69 -38.94
CA PRO A 27 14.42 -37.32 -39.16
C PRO A 27 14.52 -36.55 -37.84
N THR A 28 15.31 -35.48 -37.85
CA THR A 28 15.25 -34.43 -36.83
C THR A 28 13.80 -33.98 -36.71
N PRO A 29 13.24 -33.85 -35.51
CA PRO A 29 11.90 -33.31 -35.34
C PRO A 29 11.82 -31.96 -36.05
N LYS A 30 10.91 -31.86 -37.03
CA LYS A 30 10.50 -30.58 -37.60
C LYS A 30 10.13 -29.69 -36.41
N PRO A 31 10.66 -28.46 -36.27
CA PRO A 31 10.07 -27.50 -35.37
C PRO A 31 8.57 -27.51 -35.67
N ALA A 32 7.75 -27.69 -34.64
CA ALA A 32 6.32 -27.40 -34.77
C ALA A 32 6.22 -26.02 -35.44
N PRO A 33 5.23 -25.80 -36.33
CA PRO A 33 4.91 -24.43 -36.68
C PRO A 33 4.86 -23.65 -35.37
N ASP A 34 5.55 -22.50 -35.32
CA ASP A 34 5.20 -21.48 -34.33
C ASP A 34 3.68 -21.54 -34.23
N ASP A 35 3.15 -21.86 -33.05
CA ASP A 35 1.84 -21.36 -32.71
C ASP A 35 2.03 -19.86 -32.95
N ASP A 36 1.59 -19.40 -34.11
CA ASP A 36 1.12 -18.06 -34.32
C ASP A 36 0.27 -17.87 -33.08
N ILE A 37 0.86 -17.20 -32.07
CA ILE A 37 0.11 -16.64 -30.99
C ILE A 37 -0.74 -15.66 -31.77
N VAL A 38 -1.93 -16.13 -32.14
CA VAL A 38 -3.03 -15.29 -32.50
C VAL A 38 -3.11 -14.41 -31.28
N LYS A 39 -2.52 -13.22 -31.38
CA LYS A 39 -2.79 -12.13 -30.47
C LYS A 39 -4.23 -11.80 -30.74
N ILE A 40 -5.10 -12.62 -30.17
CA ILE A 40 -6.49 -12.29 -30.01
C ILE A 40 -6.43 -11.12 -29.03
N SER A 41 -6.32 -9.91 -29.57
CA SER A 41 -6.69 -8.70 -28.86
C SER A 41 -8.21 -8.74 -28.68
N THR A 42 -8.74 -9.73 -27.97
CA THR A 42 -10.12 -9.70 -27.51
C THR A 42 -10.13 -8.73 -26.36
N THR A 43 -10.68 -7.55 -26.58
CA THR A 43 -10.99 -6.59 -25.54
C THR A 43 -12.14 -7.14 -24.70
N LEU A 44 -11.87 -8.20 -23.93
CA LEU A 44 -12.85 -8.87 -23.08
C LEU A 44 -13.22 -7.94 -21.92
N ILE A 45 -14.51 -7.61 -21.78
CA ILE A 45 -15.01 -6.89 -20.60
C ILE A 45 -15.31 -7.91 -19.51
N GLN A 46 -14.59 -7.81 -18.40
CA GLN A 46 -14.80 -8.66 -17.22
C GLN A 46 -15.55 -7.91 -16.13
N VAL A 47 -16.75 -8.34 -15.76
CA VAL A 47 -17.62 -7.72 -14.76
C VAL A 47 -17.73 -8.62 -13.52
N ASP A 48 -17.57 -8.02 -12.35
CA ASP A 48 -17.85 -8.65 -11.06
C ASP A 48 -19.32 -8.48 -10.68
N VAL A 49 -19.98 -9.60 -10.40
CA VAL A 49 -21.41 -9.67 -10.06
C VAL A 49 -21.59 -10.39 -8.75
N THR A 50 -22.11 -9.68 -7.75
CA THR A 50 -22.47 -10.29 -6.48
C THR A 50 -23.96 -10.58 -6.47
N VAL A 51 -24.34 -11.82 -6.15
CA VAL A 51 -25.75 -12.22 -6.02
C VAL A 51 -26.00 -12.69 -4.60
N THR A 52 -26.99 -12.10 -3.95
CA THR A 52 -27.38 -12.42 -2.57
C THR A 52 -28.85 -12.79 -2.48
N ASP A 53 -29.22 -13.57 -1.46
CA ASP A 53 -30.62 -13.79 -1.08
C ASP A 53 -31.21 -12.56 -0.36
N LYS A 54 -32.47 -12.67 0.07
CA LYS A 54 -33.17 -11.63 0.84
C LYS A 54 -32.49 -11.30 2.18
N ASN A 55 -31.68 -12.21 2.71
CA ASN A 55 -30.96 -12.06 3.98
C ASN A 55 -29.53 -11.52 3.77
N GLY A 56 -29.13 -11.22 2.53
CA GLY A 56 -27.80 -10.73 2.19
C GLY A 56 -26.73 -11.83 2.09
N LYS A 57 -27.11 -13.11 2.15
CA LYS A 57 -26.15 -14.22 2.01
C LYS A 57 -25.82 -14.47 0.53
N ILE A 58 -24.54 -14.59 0.22
CA ILE A 58 -24.06 -14.82 -1.15
C ILE A 58 -24.54 -16.19 -1.67
N ILE A 59 -25.17 -16.17 -2.85
CA ILE A 59 -25.62 -17.34 -3.59
C ILE A 59 -24.46 -17.82 -4.47
N LYS A 60 -24.05 -19.08 -4.34
CA LYS A 60 -22.80 -19.62 -4.93
C LYS A 60 -23.00 -20.65 -6.05
N ASP A 61 -24.25 -21.02 -6.32
CA ASP A 61 -24.64 -22.14 -7.19
C ASP A 61 -25.28 -21.69 -8.51
N LEU A 62 -25.13 -20.43 -8.91
CA LEU A 62 -25.64 -19.93 -10.19
C LEU A 62 -24.73 -20.33 -11.34
N LYS A 63 -25.35 -20.56 -12.49
CA LYS A 63 -24.68 -20.98 -13.73
C LYS A 63 -24.74 -19.85 -14.78
N PRO A 64 -23.91 -19.89 -15.84
CA PRO A 64 -23.94 -18.89 -16.91
C PRO A 64 -25.35 -18.63 -17.47
N GLU A 65 -26.15 -19.69 -17.64
CA GLU A 65 -27.52 -19.62 -18.15
C GLU A 65 -28.51 -18.88 -17.25
N ASP A 66 -28.17 -18.65 -15.97
CA ASP A 66 -28.97 -17.87 -15.03
C ASP A 66 -28.81 -16.36 -15.24
N PHE A 67 -27.82 -15.91 -16.02
CA PHE A 67 -27.50 -14.51 -16.23
C PHE A 67 -27.89 -14.01 -17.62
N GLU A 68 -28.29 -12.74 -17.69
CA GLU A 68 -28.41 -11.99 -18.93
C GLU A 68 -27.69 -10.65 -18.76
N ILE A 69 -26.72 -10.38 -19.64
CA ILE A 69 -25.95 -9.14 -19.66
C ILE A 69 -26.41 -8.29 -20.84
N TYR A 70 -26.61 -7.01 -20.58
CA TYR A 70 -26.93 -6.01 -21.58
C TYR A 70 -25.93 -4.85 -21.49
N GLU A 71 -25.40 -4.44 -22.63
CA GLU A 71 -24.63 -3.22 -22.82
C GLU A 71 -25.49 -2.22 -23.59
N ASN A 72 -25.78 -1.06 -23.00
CA ASN A 72 -26.64 -0.02 -23.61
C ASN A 72 -28.02 -0.52 -24.07
N GLY A 73 -28.53 -1.58 -23.46
CA GLY A 73 -29.80 -2.22 -23.81
C GLY A 73 -29.67 -3.39 -24.80
N GLU A 74 -28.50 -3.61 -25.38
CA GLU A 74 -28.21 -4.71 -26.32
C GLU A 74 -27.67 -5.93 -25.57
N LYS A 75 -28.23 -7.11 -25.84
CA LYS A 75 -27.87 -8.34 -25.14
C LYS A 75 -26.49 -8.83 -25.59
N GLN A 76 -25.63 -9.14 -24.62
CA GLN A 76 -24.24 -9.57 -24.84
C GLN A 76 -24.07 -11.06 -24.54
N GLU A 77 -23.23 -11.74 -25.31
CA GLU A 77 -22.92 -13.15 -25.10
C GLU A 77 -21.86 -13.32 -24.00
N ILE A 78 -22.15 -14.19 -23.03
CA ILE A 78 -21.21 -14.52 -21.96
C ILE A 78 -20.16 -15.49 -22.51
N THR A 79 -18.92 -15.04 -22.58
CA THR A 79 -17.78 -15.83 -23.09
C THR A 79 -16.91 -16.41 -21.97
N ASN A 80 -16.99 -15.85 -20.76
CA ASN A 80 -16.28 -16.38 -19.60
C ASN A 80 -17.16 -16.30 -18.34
N PHE A 81 -17.06 -17.28 -17.46
CA PHE A 81 -17.84 -17.33 -16.23
C PHE A 81 -17.09 -18.11 -15.15
N SER A 82 -16.91 -17.50 -13.98
CA SER A 82 -16.31 -18.16 -12.81
C SER A 82 -16.87 -17.59 -11.52
N PHE A 83 -16.94 -18.41 -10.48
CA PHE A 83 -17.25 -17.95 -9.12
C PHE A 83 -15.96 -17.82 -8.32
N ILE A 84 -15.67 -16.61 -7.83
CA ILE A 84 -14.51 -16.31 -7.00
C ILE A 84 -14.95 -16.34 -5.54
N SER A 85 -14.36 -17.25 -4.76
CA SER A 85 -14.58 -17.31 -3.31
C SER A 85 -13.33 -16.84 -2.57
N ASN A 86 -13.39 -15.62 -2.03
CA ASN A 86 -12.36 -15.11 -1.12
C ASN A 86 -12.66 -15.42 0.35
N ALA A 87 -13.74 -16.16 0.62
CA ALA A 87 -14.08 -16.62 1.97
C ALA A 87 -13.20 -17.82 2.33
N SER A 88 -12.18 -17.61 3.16
CA SER A 88 -11.64 -18.72 3.96
C SER A 88 -12.78 -19.23 4.85
N ALA A 89 -13.08 -20.52 4.76
CA ALA A 89 -13.95 -21.19 5.71
C ALA A 89 -13.51 -20.81 7.13
N THR A 90 -14.44 -20.29 7.92
CA THR A 90 -14.25 -20.08 9.35
C THR A 90 -14.09 -21.47 9.98
N THR A 91 -12.88 -22.02 9.99
CA THR A 91 -12.55 -23.01 11.01
C THR A 91 -12.59 -22.25 12.31
N ALA A 92 -13.63 -22.51 13.10
CA ALA A 92 -13.76 -22.06 14.47
C ALA A 92 -12.43 -22.35 15.20
N ALA A 93 -11.61 -21.32 15.36
CA ALA A 93 -10.50 -21.38 16.27
C ALA A 93 -11.13 -21.44 17.66
N THR A 94 -11.06 -22.62 18.28
CA THR A 94 -11.25 -22.78 19.72
C THR A 94 -10.46 -21.66 20.41
N PRO A 95 -11.02 -20.95 21.41
CA PRO A 95 -10.28 -19.94 22.14
C PRO A 95 -9.20 -20.63 22.96
N ASN A 96 -8.08 -20.93 22.33
CA ASN A 96 -6.88 -21.33 23.04
C ASN A 96 -6.38 -20.04 23.69
N ILE A 97 -6.47 -20.00 25.01
CA ILE A 97 -5.93 -18.96 25.87
C ILE A 97 -4.45 -18.83 25.50
N LYS A 98 -4.12 -17.91 24.59
CA LYS A 98 -2.73 -17.57 24.27
C LYS A 98 -2.25 -16.72 25.43
N GLU A 99 -1.39 -17.30 26.27
CA GLU A 99 -0.42 -16.52 27.04
C GLU A 99 0.20 -15.49 26.08
N LYS A 100 -0.05 -14.21 26.36
CA LYS A 100 0.49 -13.10 25.60
C LYS A 100 2.02 -13.23 25.70
N PRO A 101 2.77 -13.45 24.61
CA PRO A 101 4.21 -13.43 24.69
C PRO A 101 4.62 -12.11 25.33
N PRO A 102 5.52 -12.10 26.33
CA PRO A 102 5.90 -10.87 27.03
C PRO A 102 6.52 -9.81 26.09
N VAL A 103 6.84 -10.17 24.84
CA VAL A 103 7.36 -9.28 23.80
C VAL A 103 6.60 -9.48 22.47
N PRO A 104 6.11 -8.42 21.81
CA PRO A 104 5.48 -8.51 20.49
C PRO A 104 6.46 -8.98 19.42
N LEU A 105 6.09 -10.00 18.64
CA LEU A 105 6.79 -10.38 17.41
C LEU A 105 6.42 -9.42 16.27
N PRO A 106 7.31 -9.18 15.29
CA PRO A 106 6.90 -8.59 14.03
C PRO A 106 5.92 -9.52 13.30
N PRO A 107 4.93 -8.97 12.59
CA PRO A 107 4.09 -9.77 11.70
C PRO A 107 4.93 -10.33 10.55
N ALA A 108 4.62 -11.55 10.09
CA ALA A 108 5.31 -12.14 8.94
C ALA A 108 5.14 -11.25 7.68
N PRO A 109 6.17 -11.13 6.82
CA PRO A 109 6.02 -10.48 5.52
C PRO A 109 4.89 -11.16 4.74
N VAL A 110 3.93 -10.39 4.21
CA VAL A 110 2.89 -10.97 3.37
C VAL A 110 3.47 -11.16 1.98
N ASN A 111 3.69 -12.41 1.57
CA ASN A 111 4.03 -12.72 0.19
C ASN A 111 2.85 -12.33 -0.72
N PRO A 112 3.05 -11.75 -1.92
CA PRO A 112 1.96 -11.47 -2.87
C PRO A 112 1.01 -12.66 -3.11
N LYS A 113 1.51 -13.91 -3.04
CA LYS A 113 0.69 -15.14 -3.17
C LYS A 113 -0.18 -15.44 -1.93
N GLN A 114 0.12 -14.83 -0.79
CA GLN A 114 -0.60 -14.97 0.47
C GLN A 114 -1.60 -13.81 0.70
N VAL A 115 -1.58 -12.76 -0.13
CA VAL A 115 -2.55 -11.68 -0.06
C VAL A 115 -3.91 -12.22 -0.49
N LYS A 116 -4.85 -12.30 0.46
CA LYS A 116 -6.23 -12.76 0.23
C LYS A 116 -7.18 -11.60 0.01
N ARG A 117 -7.01 -10.51 0.78
CA ARG A 117 -7.86 -9.31 0.72
C ARG A 117 -7.00 -8.06 0.78
N THR A 118 -7.28 -7.13 -0.12
CA THR A 118 -6.64 -5.81 -0.14
C THR A 118 -7.70 -4.76 0.21
N ILE A 119 -7.55 -4.12 1.37
CA ILE A 119 -8.57 -3.25 1.96
C ILE A 119 -7.98 -1.87 2.27
N ALA A 120 -8.50 -0.82 1.61
CA ALA A 120 -8.21 0.56 1.98
C ALA A 120 -9.32 1.09 2.89
N LEU A 121 -8.99 1.37 4.15
CA LEU A 121 -9.88 2.05 5.10
C LEU A 121 -9.64 3.56 4.97
N VAL A 122 -10.49 4.24 4.22
CA VAL A 122 -10.39 5.67 3.93
C VAL A 122 -11.22 6.43 4.96
N VAL A 123 -10.52 7.19 5.80
CA VAL A 123 -11.08 8.02 6.84
C VAL A 123 -11.17 9.45 6.31
N ASP A 124 -12.38 9.92 6.09
CA ASP A 124 -12.63 11.20 5.47
C ASP A 124 -12.54 12.37 6.46
N ASP A 125 -11.34 12.63 6.99
CA ASP A 125 -11.11 13.73 7.94
C ASP A 125 -11.34 15.13 7.36
N LEU A 126 -11.69 15.27 6.09
CA LEU A 126 -12.22 16.51 5.51
C LEU A 126 -13.71 16.75 5.83
N THR A 127 -14.49 15.70 6.05
CA THR A 127 -15.94 15.79 6.28
C THR A 127 -16.37 15.33 7.67
N LEU A 128 -15.62 14.44 8.32
CA LEU A 128 -15.97 13.87 9.62
C LEU A 128 -16.11 14.93 10.72
N SER A 129 -17.20 14.87 11.47
CA SER A 129 -17.39 15.65 12.70
C SER A 129 -16.47 15.20 13.83
N PHE A 130 -16.38 16.02 14.87
CA PHE A 130 -15.61 15.69 16.07
C PHE A 130 -16.10 14.39 16.73
N GLU A 131 -17.41 14.20 16.80
CA GLU A 131 -18.08 12.99 17.31
C GLU A 131 -17.81 11.79 16.39
N SER A 132 -18.00 11.95 15.08
CA SER A 132 -17.76 10.88 14.10
C SER A 132 -16.31 10.37 14.17
N VAL A 133 -15.32 11.25 14.35
CA VAL A 133 -13.91 10.87 14.55
C VAL A 133 -13.73 9.93 15.75
N HIS A 134 -14.45 10.16 16.84
CA HIS A 134 -14.39 9.28 18.01
C HIS A 134 -14.89 7.87 17.68
N TYR A 135 -16.08 7.76 17.09
CA TYR A 135 -16.68 6.46 16.75
C TYR A 135 -15.89 5.72 15.67
N VAL A 136 -15.39 6.42 14.65
CA VAL A 136 -14.52 5.86 13.62
C VAL A 136 -13.25 5.26 14.23
N ARG A 137 -12.58 5.98 15.15
CA ARG A 137 -11.38 5.45 15.82
C ARG A 137 -11.68 4.18 16.61
N GLN A 138 -12.81 4.12 17.31
CA GLN A 138 -13.20 2.92 18.04
C GLN A 138 -13.48 1.74 17.08
N ALA A 139 -14.24 1.99 16.00
CA ALA A 139 -14.58 0.97 15.01
C ALA A 139 -13.34 0.41 14.31
N LEU A 140 -12.38 1.27 13.94
CA LEU A 140 -11.12 0.84 13.32
C LEU A 140 -10.25 0.02 14.28
N LYS A 141 -10.18 0.40 15.57
CA LYS A 141 -9.47 -0.41 16.59
C LYS A 141 -10.09 -1.80 16.70
N LYS A 142 -11.42 -1.86 16.81
CA LYS A 142 -12.16 -3.12 16.88
C LYS A 142 -12.00 -3.97 15.63
N PHE A 143 -11.95 -3.35 14.44
CA PHE A 143 -11.60 -4.05 13.19
C PHE A 143 -10.21 -4.69 13.27
N VAL A 144 -9.19 -3.93 13.68
CA VAL A 144 -7.81 -4.42 13.78
C VAL A 144 -7.71 -5.55 14.81
N ASP A 145 -8.42 -5.46 15.93
CA ASP A 145 -8.45 -6.48 16.97
C ASP A 145 -9.16 -7.76 16.52
N GLU A 146 -10.38 -7.63 16.00
CA GLU A 146 -11.35 -8.74 15.92
C GLU A 146 -11.67 -9.23 14.50
N GLN A 147 -11.48 -8.39 13.47
CA GLN A 147 -12.02 -8.66 12.12
C GLN A 147 -10.95 -8.87 11.06
N MET A 148 -9.73 -8.42 11.34
CA MET A 148 -8.58 -8.62 10.47
C MET A 148 -8.11 -10.09 10.50
N GLN A 149 -7.91 -10.67 9.32
CA GLN A 149 -7.52 -12.07 9.10
C GLN A 149 -6.09 -12.18 8.56
N ASP A 150 -5.50 -13.37 8.69
CA ASP A 150 -4.19 -13.66 8.09
C ASP A 150 -4.28 -13.58 6.56
N GLY A 151 -3.36 -12.84 5.95
CA GLY A 151 -3.37 -12.53 4.52
C GLY A 151 -4.13 -11.26 4.14
N ASP A 152 -4.68 -10.53 5.11
CA ASP A 152 -5.19 -9.19 4.89
C ASP A 152 -4.04 -8.20 4.70
N LEU A 153 -4.18 -7.39 3.67
CA LEU A 153 -3.33 -6.25 3.41
C LEU A 153 -4.18 -4.99 3.56
N VAL A 154 -3.95 -4.23 4.63
CA VAL A 154 -4.80 -3.10 5.02
C VAL A 154 -4.03 -1.80 5.02
N ALA A 155 -4.61 -0.73 4.49
CA ALA A 155 -4.13 0.64 4.68
C ALA A 155 -5.19 1.50 5.37
N ILE A 156 -4.78 2.39 6.27
CA ILE A 156 -5.65 3.42 6.85
C ILE A 156 -5.22 4.77 6.29
N ILE A 157 -6.09 5.38 5.49
CA ILE A 157 -5.76 6.54 4.67
C ILE A 157 -6.66 7.71 5.07
N ARG A 158 -6.09 8.90 5.22
CA ARG A 158 -6.83 10.13 5.58
C ARG A 158 -6.94 11.03 4.36
N THR A 159 -8.05 11.74 4.18
CA THR A 159 -8.32 12.54 2.97
C THR A 159 -7.71 13.93 3.04
N GLY A 160 -7.66 14.54 4.21
CA GLY A 160 -7.19 15.90 4.46
C GLY A 160 -5.73 16.02 4.89
N SER A 161 -5.16 14.93 5.40
CA SER A 161 -3.73 14.85 5.68
C SER A 161 -3.01 14.28 4.46
N GLY A 162 -2.10 15.04 3.84
CA GLY A 162 -1.25 14.57 2.75
C GLY A 162 -0.56 13.23 3.06
N ILE A 163 -0.03 12.57 2.02
CA ILE A 163 0.42 11.17 2.10
C ILE A 163 1.55 10.99 3.10
N GLY A 164 1.20 10.58 4.32
CA GLY A 164 2.13 10.43 5.43
C GLY A 164 2.63 8.99 5.63
N ALA A 165 3.50 8.85 6.63
CA ALA A 165 4.20 7.62 7.02
C ALA A 165 3.34 6.34 7.15
N LEU A 166 2.04 6.50 7.44
CA LEU A 166 1.16 5.46 7.96
C LEU A 166 0.01 5.08 7.01
N GLN A 167 0.03 5.57 5.78
CA GLN A 167 -1.01 5.30 4.76
C GLN A 167 -0.69 4.10 3.86
N GLN A 168 0.28 3.26 4.27
CA GLN A 168 0.71 2.09 3.51
C GLN A 168 -0.10 0.84 3.86
N PHE A 169 -0.27 0.01 2.85
CA PHE A 169 -0.80 -1.34 2.97
C PHE A 169 0.14 -2.25 3.79
N THR A 170 -0.37 -2.77 4.91
CA THR A 170 0.39 -3.55 5.88
C THR A 170 -0.48 -4.61 6.53
N SER A 171 0.13 -5.72 6.96
CA SER A 171 -0.46 -6.68 7.89
C SER A 171 -0.07 -6.38 9.35
N ASP A 172 0.75 -5.34 9.60
CA ASP A 172 1.19 -4.98 10.94
C ASP A 172 0.13 -4.19 11.70
N LYS A 173 -0.57 -4.88 12.60
CA LYS A 173 -1.55 -4.27 13.50
C LYS A 173 -0.99 -3.05 14.25
N ARG A 174 0.30 -3.02 14.61
CA ARG A 174 0.92 -1.88 15.31
C ARG A 174 0.99 -0.64 14.43
N GLN A 175 1.32 -0.81 13.15
CA GLN A 175 1.30 0.29 12.18
C GLN A 175 -0.13 0.79 11.96
N LEU A 176 -1.11 -0.11 11.90
CA LEU A 176 -2.53 0.26 11.81
C LEU A 176 -2.99 1.03 13.07
N TYR A 177 -2.63 0.60 14.28
CA TYR A 177 -2.92 1.38 15.49
C TYR A 177 -2.28 2.76 15.45
N ALA A 178 -1.01 2.85 15.05
CA ALA A 178 -0.35 4.14 14.89
C ALA A 178 -1.11 5.03 13.88
N ALA A 179 -1.59 4.47 12.77
CA ALA A 179 -2.40 5.18 11.78
C ALA A 179 -3.75 5.66 12.37
N ILE A 180 -4.46 4.81 13.12
CA ILE A 180 -5.71 5.16 13.82
C ILE A 180 -5.48 6.27 14.83
N GLU A 181 -4.36 6.22 15.55
CA GLU A 181 -3.98 7.27 16.49
C GLU A 181 -3.64 8.60 15.81
N LYS A 182 -3.51 8.66 14.49
CA LYS A 182 -3.37 9.91 13.72
C LYS A 182 -4.68 10.40 13.11
N VAL A 183 -5.77 9.64 13.21
CA VAL A 183 -7.09 10.14 12.86
C VAL A 183 -7.45 11.26 13.84
N ARG A 184 -7.69 12.46 13.31
CA ARG A 184 -7.97 13.68 14.05
C ARG A 184 -9.07 14.44 13.33
N TRP A 185 -9.86 15.16 14.11
CA TRP A 185 -10.82 16.10 13.57
C TRP A 185 -10.10 17.29 12.93
N ASN A 186 -10.56 17.69 11.76
CA ASN A 186 -10.00 18.80 11.01
C ASN A 186 -10.84 20.05 11.21
N MET A 187 -10.32 21.01 11.99
CA MET A 187 -10.98 22.30 12.24
C MET A 187 -11.25 23.12 10.98
N ALA A 188 -10.55 22.85 9.87
CA ALA A 188 -10.79 23.51 8.60
C ALA A 188 -11.80 22.75 7.73
N GLY A 189 -12.06 21.46 7.99
CA GLY A 189 -12.95 20.59 7.21
C GLY A 189 -14.44 20.86 7.46
N THR A 190 -15.32 20.38 6.58
CA THR A 190 -16.78 20.61 6.67
C THR A 190 -17.41 19.99 7.91
N GLY A 191 -16.74 19.03 8.56
CA GLY A 191 -17.11 18.43 9.83
C GLY A 191 -17.04 19.37 11.05
N ASN A 192 -16.88 20.68 10.87
CA ASN A 192 -17.14 21.65 11.93
C ASN A 192 -18.62 21.66 12.36
N ILE A 193 -19.48 21.09 11.54
CA ILE A 193 -20.91 21.10 11.66
C ILE A 193 -21.35 19.64 11.51
N GLY A 194 -21.67 18.97 12.62
CA GLY A 194 -22.36 17.67 12.55
C GLY A 194 -23.72 17.82 11.87
N ALA A 195 -24.54 16.77 11.82
CA ALA A 195 -25.95 16.87 11.41
C ALA A 195 -26.78 17.85 12.27
N PHE A 196 -26.18 18.46 13.29
CA PHE A 196 -26.76 19.33 14.29
C PHE A 196 -26.10 20.72 14.34
N ALA A 197 -25.80 21.32 13.17
CA ALA A 197 -25.46 22.76 13.13
C ALA A 197 -26.47 23.54 13.97
N PRO A 198 -26.06 24.35 14.97
CA PRO A 198 -26.99 25.12 15.77
C PRO A 198 -27.93 25.95 14.88
N ILE A 199 -29.23 25.85 15.11
CA ILE A 199 -30.21 26.76 14.55
C ILE A 199 -30.08 28.07 15.31
N GLU A 200 -29.56 29.12 14.68
CA GLU A 200 -29.37 30.45 15.31
C GLU A 200 -29.58 31.60 14.33
N ALA A 201 -30.18 32.71 14.77
CA ALA A 201 -30.39 33.88 13.92
C ALA A 201 -29.07 34.37 13.28
N THR A 202 -29.10 34.71 11.99
CA THR A 202 -27.95 35.41 11.38
C THR A 202 -27.74 36.77 12.07
N PRO A 203 -26.56 37.39 11.96
CA PRO A 203 -26.32 38.71 12.53
C PRO A 203 -27.38 39.75 12.15
N LEU A 204 -27.84 39.79 10.88
CA LEU A 204 -28.90 40.74 10.49
C LEU A 204 -30.29 40.32 10.98
N GLU A 205 -30.61 39.02 11.03
CA GLU A 205 -31.87 38.55 11.64
C GLU A 205 -31.94 38.94 13.12
N GLN A 206 -30.83 38.78 13.84
CA GLN A 206 -30.74 39.16 15.24
C GLN A 206 -30.81 40.68 15.43
N ALA A 207 -30.16 41.47 14.56
CA ALA A 207 -30.26 42.93 14.58
C ALA A 207 -31.69 43.41 14.31
N LYS A 208 -32.38 42.81 13.32
CA LYS A 208 -33.79 43.11 13.01
C LYS A 208 -34.71 42.76 14.18
N ALA A 209 -34.49 41.60 14.82
CA ALA A 209 -35.23 41.21 16.02
C ALA A 209 -35.01 42.19 17.19
N ASN A 210 -33.86 42.85 17.25
CA ASN A 210 -33.54 43.89 18.24
C ASN A 210 -34.01 45.31 17.83
N GLY A 211 -34.77 45.45 16.75
CA GLY A 211 -35.38 46.72 16.32
C GLY A 211 -34.56 47.53 15.30
N ALA A 212 -33.52 46.94 14.69
CA ALA A 212 -32.83 47.59 13.57
C ALA A 212 -33.69 47.59 12.29
N ASP A 213 -33.61 48.69 11.53
CA ASP A 213 -34.29 48.82 10.24
C ASP A 213 -33.50 48.08 9.15
N ILE A 214 -33.85 46.80 8.94
CA ILE A 214 -33.23 45.89 7.97
C ILE A 214 -34.30 45.38 7.00
N SER A 215 -34.11 45.62 5.70
CA SER A 215 -35.03 45.15 4.66
C SER A 215 -34.91 43.63 4.45
N ASP A 216 -35.95 43.01 3.90
CA ASP A 216 -35.92 41.57 3.58
C ASP A 216 -34.87 41.26 2.51
N GLU A 217 -34.64 42.18 1.57
CA GLU A 217 -33.58 42.08 0.56
C GLU A 217 -32.18 42.01 1.18
N GLN A 218 -31.93 42.75 2.28
CA GLN A 218 -30.66 42.68 3.01
C GLN A 218 -30.50 41.35 3.75
N LEU A 219 -31.58 40.82 4.33
CA LEU A 219 -31.57 39.50 4.98
C LEU A 219 -31.28 38.39 3.96
N ASP A 220 -31.96 38.43 2.82
CA ASP A 220 -31.80 37.43 1.75
C ASP A 220 -30.38 37.48 1.17
N ALA A 221 -29.82 38.69 0.98
CA ALA A 221 -28.44 38.85 0.55
C ALA A 221 -27.42 38.24 1.53
N GLU A 222 -27.61 38.41 2.85
CA GLU A 222 -26.75 37.79 3.86
C GLU A 222 -26.88 36.25 3.86
N LYS A 223 -28.12 35.73 3.81
CA LYS A 223 -28.39 34.29 3.75
C LYS A 223 -27.76 33.66 2.52
N ASP A 224 -27.90 34.28 1.36
CA ASP A 224 -27.31 33.83 0.11
C ASP A 224 -25.78 33.82 0.16
N PHE A 225 -25.19 34.84 0.79
CA PHE A 225 -23.74 34.89 0.98
C PHE A 225 -23.25 33.75 1.88
N ILE A 226 -23.91 33.52 3.02
CA ILE A 226 -23.58 32.43 3.96
C ILE A 226 -23.75 31.06 3.28
N ARG A 227 -24.87 30.85 2.57
CA ARG A 227 -25.13 29.61 1.83
C ARG A 227 -24.06 29.37 0.76
N GLY A 228 -23.78 30.36 -0.09
CA GLY A 228 -22.78 30.24 -1.14
C GLY A 228 -21.36 29.97 -0.62
N ALA A 229 -20.98 30.58 0.51
CA ALA A 229 -19.70 30.30 1.16
C ALA A 229 -19.62 28.85 1.70
N ASN A 230 -20.71 28.34 2.28
CA ASN A 230 -20.80 26.97 2.75
C ASN A 230 -20.77 25.96 1.60
N ASP A 231 -21.54 26.19 0.54
CA ASP A 231 -21.61 25.31 -0.64
C ASP A 231 -20.25 25.23 -1.34
N PHE A 232 -19.58 26.37 -1.53
CA PHE A 232 -18.23 26.41 -2.10
C PHE A 232 -17.23 25.61 -1.26
N ARG A 233 -17.32 25.74 0.07
CA ARG A 233 -16.47 24.99 1.00
C ARG A 233 -16.75 23.49 0.91
N GLU A 234 -18.02 23.08 0.89
CA GLU A 234 -18.43 21.69 0.71
C GLU A 234 -17.91 21.11 -0.61
N ASP A 235 -18.02 21.84 -1.72
CA ASP A 235 -17.52 21.43 -3.03
C ASP A 235 -15.99 21.24 -3.06
N ILE A 236 -15.24 22.12 -2.40
CA ILE A 236 -13.77 22.00 -2.28
C ILE A 236 -13.42 20.72 -1.54
N PHE A 237 -14.03 20.49 -0.38
CA PHE A 237 -13.69 19.36 0.47
C PHE A 237 -14.16 18.03 -0.12
N ALA A 238 -15.37 17.97 -0.67
CA ALA A 238 -15.86 16.80 -1.42
C ALA A 238 -14.90 16.46 -2.57
N THR A 239 -14.46 17.45 -3.35
CA THR A 239 -13.49 17.19 -4.42
C THR A 239 -12.13 16.75 -3.89
N GLY A 240 -11.70 17.26 -2.73
CA GLY A 240 -10.49 16.80 -2.03
C GLY A 240 -10.59 15.31 -1.65
N THR A 241 -11.70 14.90 -1.03
CA THR A 241 -12.02 13.50 -0.70
C THR A 241 -11.98 12.62 -1.94
N LEU A 242 -12.67 13.02 -3.01
CA LEU A 242 -12.68 12.27 -4.28
C LEU A 242 -11.30 12.22 -4.93
N GLY A 243 -10.50 13.28 -4.81
CA GLY A 243 -9.11 13.31 -5.24
C GLY A 243 -8.25 12.28 -4.52
N ALA A 244 -8.40 12.18 -3.20
CA ALA A 244 -7.73 11.17 -2.38
C ALA A 244 -8.16 9.74 -2.76
N ILE A 245 -9.45 9.49 -2.95
CA ILE A 245 -9.94 8.17 -3.39
C ILE A 245 -9.40 7.83 -4.79
N ASN A 246 -9.38 8.79 -5.72
CA ASN A 246 -8.80 8.60 -7.06
C ASN A 246 -7.32 8.22 -6.97
N TYR A 247 -6.58 8.86 -6.08
CA TYR A 247 -5.17 8.55 -5.85
C TYR A 247 -4.98 7.10 -5.35
N ILE A 248 -5.81 6.66 -4.40
CA ILE A 248 -5.77 5.31 -3.84
C ILE A 248 -6.09 4.28 -4.93
N ILE A 249 -7.16 4.49 -5.71
CA ILE A 249 -7.55 3.56 -6.78
C ILE A 249 -6.43 3.41 -7.81
N ARG A 250 -5.77 4.51 -8.22
CA ARG A 250 -4.63 4.44 -9.16
C ARG A 250 -3.53 3.55 -8.64
N GLY A 251 -3.23 3.65 -7.37
CA GLY A 251 -2.23 2.80 -6.73
C GLY A 251 -2.68 1.33 -6.61
N MET A 252 -3.97 1.09 -6.34
CA MET A 252 -4.54 -0.26 -6.23
C MET A 252 -4.60 -1.00 -7.57
N LYS A 253 -4.53 -0.28 -8.70
CA LYS A 253 -4.69 -0.84 -10.05
C LYS A 253 -3.74 -2.01 -10.33
N GLU A 254 -2.50 -1.93 -9.87
CA GLU A 254 -1.46 -2.94 -10.14
C GLU A 254 -1.58 -4.19 -9.24
N LEU A 255 -2.51 -4.20 -8.28
CA LEU A 255 -2.72 -5.35 -7.41
C LEU A 255 -3.73 -6.34 -8.02
N PRO A 256 -3.47 -7.66 -7.89
CA PRO A 256 -4.36 -8.68 -8.42
C PRO A 256 -5.69 -8.76 -7.64
N GLY A 257 -6.70 -9.36 -8.26
CA GLY A 257 -7.99 -9.66 -7.64
C GLY A 257 -8.93 -8.47 -7.50
N ARG A 258 -10.02 -8.63 -6.75
CA ARG A 258 -10.95 -7.56 -6.36
C ARG A 258 -10.42 -6.85 -5.11
N LYS A 259 -10.41 -5.52 -5.16
CA LYS A 259 -9.92 -4.64 -4.09
C LYS A 259 -11.09 -3.89 -3.46
N SER A 260 -11.01 -3.62 -2.16
CA SER A 260 -12.07 -2.90 -1.45
C SER A 260 -11.57 -1.58 -0.90
N ILE A 261 -12.33 -0.52 -1.13
CA ILE A 261 -12.21 0.75 -0.42
C ILE A 261 -13.41 0.87 0.53
N LEU A 262 -13.16 1.13 1.80
CA LEU A 262 -14.16 1.51 2.79
C LEU A 262 -14.02 3.01 3.07
N LEU A 263 -14.96 3.82 2.62
CA LEU A 263 -15.01 5.23 2.93
C LEU A 263 -15.85 5.45 4.20
N LEU A 264 -15.18 5.85 5.29
CA LEU A 264 -15.83 6.34 6.51
C LEU A 264 -15.91 7.87 6.43
N SER A 265 -17.13 8.41 6.26
CA SER A 265 -17.36 9.81 5.93
C SER A 265 -18.70 10.28 6.49
N ASP A 266 -18.85 11.58 6.72
CA ASP A 266 -20.15 12.21 7.01
C ASP A 266 -20.90 12.58 5.72
N GLY A 267 -20.37 12.20 4.56
CA GLY A 267 -20.99 12.39 3.26
C GLY A 267 -20.66 13.72 2.60
N PHE A 268 -21.17 13.88 1.39
CA PHE A 268 -20.97 15.06 0.55
C PHE A 268 -22.14 15.19 -0.42
N GLN A 269 -22.47 16.42 -0.80
CA GLN A 269 -23.59 16.69 -1.70
C GLN A 269 -23.19 16.43 -3.16
N LEU A 270 -24.12 15.85 -3.94
CA LEU A 270 -23.92 15.59 -5.38
C LEU A 270 -24.35 16.76 -6.26
N PHE A 271 -25.34 17.50 -5.80
CA PHE A 271 -25.99 18.56 -6.53
C PHE A 271 -26.10 19.77 -5.60
N SER A 272 -25.97 20.96 -6.16
CA SER A 272 -26.29 22.20 -5.48
C SER A 272 -27.54 22.80 -6.11
N GLN A 273 -28.31 23.55 -5.32
CA GLN A 273 -29.39 24.37 -5.85
C GLN A 273 -28.81 25.72 -6.24
N SER A 274 -29.01 26.12 -7.49
CA SER A 274 -28.68 27.48 -7.94
C SER A 274 -29.65 28.50 -7.32
N LYS A 275 -29.30 29.79 -7.39
CA LYS A 275 -30.16 30.89 -6.91
C LYS A 275 -31.56 30.89 -7.51
N ASP A 276 -31.72 30.32 -8.70
CA ASP A 276 -32.98 30.25 -9.42
C ASP A 276 -33.77 28.97 -9.12
N GLY A 277 -33.32 28.15 -8.16
CA GLY A 277 -33.95 26.89 -7.76
C GLY A 277 -33.68 25.70 -8.69
N PHE A 278 -32.78 25.86 -9.68
CA PHE A 278 -32.38 24.76 -10.56
C PHE A 278 -31.30 23.91 -9.92
N THR A 279 -31.42 22.59 -10.04
CA THR A 279 -30.39 21.64 -9.64
C THR A 279 -29.22 21.72 -10.62
N ASP A 280 -28.08 22.21 -10.18
CA ASP A 280 -26.87 22.28 -11.01
C ASP A 280 -25.97 21.07 -10.75
N SER A 281 -25.40 20.52 -11.83
CA SER A 281 -24.41 19.45 -11.71
C SER A 281 -23.13 20.05 -11.14
N THR A 282 -22.85 19.76 -9.87
CA THR A 282 -21.63 20.22 -9.23
C THR A 282 -20.40 19.61 -9.90
N ARG A 283 -19.24 20.27 -9.74
CA ARG A 283 -17.92 19.71 -10.05
C ARG A 283 -17.67 18.34 -9.39
N VAL A 284 -18.40 18.03 -8.32
CA VAL A 284 -18.37 16.76 -7.58
C VAL A 284 -18.89 15.62 -8.45
N LEU A 285 -20.00 15.81 -9.19
CA LEU A 285 -20.57 14.75 -10.03
C LEU A 285 -19.64 14.32 -11.17
N ASP A 286 -18.99 15.27 -11.83
CA ASP A 286 -18.00 14.97 -12.87
C ASP A 286 -16.72 14.32 -12.32
N SER A 287 -16.35 14.67 -11.10
CA SER A 287 -15.23 14.03 -10.39
C SER A 287 -15.60 12.58 -10.01
N LEU A 288 -16.82 12.35 -9.54
CA LEU A 288 -17.36 11.02 -9.23
C LEU A 288 -17.44 10.13 -10.45
N ARG A 289 -17.95 10.63 -11.59
CA ARG A 289 -18.02 9.84 -12.84
C ARG A 289 -16.64 9.35 -13.27
N ARG A 290 -15.62 10.21 -13.20
CA ARG A 290 -14.22 9.85 -13.47
C ARG A 290 -13.66 8.86 -12.45
N LEU A 291 -14.00 9.03 -11.18
CA LEU A 291 -13.59 8.14 -10.10
C LEU A 291 -14.17 6.73 -10.28
N VAL A 292 -15.47 6.63 -10.58
CA VAL A 292 -16.19 5.38 -10.82
C VAL A 292 -15.58 4.64 -12.01
N ASP A 293 -15.30 5.32 -13.11
CA ASP A 293 -14.64 4.71 -14.27
C ASP A 293 -13.28 4.10 -13.88
N LEU A 294 -12.46 4.86 -13.17
CA LEU A 294 -11.15 4.40 -12.72
C LEU A 294 -11.29 3.21 -11.75
N ALA A 295 -12.24 3.25 -10.81
CA ALA A 295 -12.50 2.16 -9.86
C ALA A 295 -12.87 0.87 -10.59
N ASN A 296 -13.82 0.97 -11.52
CA ASN A 296 -14.31 -0.15 -12.31
C ASN A 296 -13.19 -0.81 -13.14
N ARG A 297 -12.33 0.01 -13.76
CA ARG A 297 -11.18 -0.48 -14.54
C ARG A 297 -10.05 -1.06 -13.69
N SER A 298 -10.00 -0.69 -12.41
CA SER A 298 -8.97 -1.16 -11.46
C SER A 298 -9.44 -2.34 -10.62
N SER A 299 -10.65 -2.88 -10.87
CA SER A 299 -11.32 -3.89 -10.04
C SER A 299 -11.42 -3.47 -8.56
N VAL A 300 -11.65 -2.18 -8.32
CA VAL A 300 -11.85 -1.60 -6.99
C VAL A 300 -13.33 -1.36 -6.77
N VAL A 301 -13.86 -1.91 -5.68
CA VAL A 301 -15.23 -1.66 -5.21
C VAL A 301 -15.18 -0.72 -4.01
N VAL A 302 -15.97 0.35 -4.08
CA VAL A 302 -16.07 1.32 -3.00
C VAL A 302 -17.32 1.02 -2.18
N TYR A 303 -17.14 0.86 -0.89
CA TYR A 303 -18.20 0.82 0.11
C TYR A 303 -18.14 2.12 0.90
N THR A 304 -19.30 2.60 1.31
CA THR A 304 -19.42 3.86 2.04
C THR A 304 -20.10 3.59 3.37
N MET A 305 -19.70 4.33 4.40
CA MET A 305 -20.30 4.24 5.71
C MET A 305 -20.47 5.65 6.28
N ASP A 306 -21.72 6.01 6.55
CA ASP A 306 -22.06 7.26 7.22
C ASP A 306 -21.66 7.16 8.68
N ALA A 307 -20.58 7.87 9.06
CA ALA A 307 -20.01 7.80 10.39
C ALA A 307 -20.89 8.46 11.46
N ARG A 308 -21.91 9.23 11.06
CA ARG A 308 -22.86 9.88 11.97
C ARG A 308 -23.82 8.87 12.61
N GLY A 309 -24.04 7.70 12.00
CA GLY A 309 -25.02 6.73 12.49
C GLY A 309 -26.47 7.19 12.29
N LEU A 310 -27.38 6.77 13.17
CA LEU A 310 -28.80 7.14 13.12
C LEU A 310 -29.04 8.55 13.69
N GLN A 311 -29.73 9.39 12.91
CA GLN A 311 -29.97 10.81 13.22
C GLN A 311 -31.47 11.10 13.43
N THR A 312 -31.81 11.87 14.47
CA THR A 312 -33.22 12.19 14.82
C THR A 312 -33.72 13.52 14.25
N LEU A 313 -32.81 14.41 13.81
CA LEU A 313 -33.06 15.62 13.01
C LEU A 313 -34.10 16.62 13.57
N GLY A 314 -34.39 16.57 14.88
CA GLY A 314 -35.19 17.57 15.58
C GLY A 314 -34.34 18.67 16.22
N PHE A 315 -34.94 19.44 17.14
CA PHE A 315 -34.20 20.39 17.97
C PHE A 315 -33.16 19.71 18.85
N THR A 316 -32.07 20.44 19.13
CA THR A 316 -31.01 20.08 20.06
C THR A 316 -30.84 21.15 21.11
N ALA A 317 -30.12 20.83 22.20
CA ALA A 317 -29.82 21.78 23.26
C ALA A 317 -28.93 22.96 22.83
N GLN A 318 -28.29 22.88 21.65
CA GLN A 318 -27.47 23.96 21.09
C GLN A 318 -28.29 24.93 20.23
N ASP A 319 -29.53 24.59 19.86
CA ASP A 319 -30.37 25.43 19.02
C ASP A 319 -30.86 26.66 19.81
N ASN A 320 -30.73 27.84 19.21
CA ASN A 320 -31.24 29.10 19.72
C ASN A 320 -32.20 29.73 18.70
N THR A 321 -33.49 29.52 18.92
CA THR A 321 -34.53 30.08 18.06
C THR A 321 -34.87 31.54 18.38
N GLY A 322 -34.18 32.17 19.33
CA GLY A 322 -34.35 33.57 19.65
C GLY A 322 -34.04 34.47 18.44
N GLY A 323 -34.96 35.36 18.10
CA GLY A 323 -34.84 36.25 16.94
C GLY A 323 -35.27 35.65 15.60
N LEU A 324 -35.81 34.42 15.59
CA LEU A 324 -36.36 33.78 14.39
C LEU A 324 -37.89 33.80 14.39
N SER A 325 -38.51 33.88 13.20
CA SER A 325 -39.93 33.60 13.02
C SER A 325 -40.22 32.09 13.06
N ALA A 326 -41.49 31.70 13.24
CA ALA A 326 -41.88 30.29 13.22
C ALA A 326 -41.58 29.64 11.86
N GLU A 327 -41.81 30.37 10.76
CA GLU A 327 -41.52 29.94 9.39
C GLU A 327 -40.01 29.74 9.18
N ALA A 328 -39.18 30.65 9.70
CA ALA A 328 -37.73 30.53 9.61
C ALA A 328 -37.21 29.31 10.41
N VAL A 329 -37.82 29.01 11.55
CA VAL A 329 -37.48 27.82 12.35
C VAL A 329 -37.85 26.53 11.61
N GLU A 330 -39.06 26.44 11.06
CA GLU A 330 -39.49 25.28 10.27
C GLU A 330 -38.62 25.09 9.01
N GLN A 331 -38.31 26.18 8.31
CA GLN A 331 -37.43 26.14 7.14
C GLN A 331 -36.04 25.58 7.49
N ARG A 332 -35.46 25.98 8.63
CA ARG A 332 -34.14 25.49 9.03
C ARG A 332 -34.14 24.04 9.51
N LEU A 333 -35.23 23.58 10.12
CA LEU A 333 -35.43 22.16 10.41
C LEU A 333 -35.55 21.35 9.11
N PHE A 334 -36.25 21.89 8.11
CA PHE A 334 -36.30 21.31 6.77
C PHE A 334 -34.91 21.26 6.12
N ASP A 335 -34.17 22.37 6.11
CA ASP A 335 -32.82 22.46 5.53
C ASP A 335 -31.85 21.47 6.21
N ARG A 336 -31.94 21.33 7.55
CA ARG A 336 -31.17 20.33 8.31
C ARG A 336 -31.46 18.92 7.83
N ARG A 337 -32.73 18.59 7.61
CA ARG A 337 -33.14 17.26 7.11
C ARG A 337 -32.66 17.03 5.69
N ASP A 338 -32.90 17.99 4.81
CA ASP A 338 -32.52 17.92 3.39
C ASP A 338 -31.01 17.74 3.24
N LYS A 339 -30.22 18.49 4.02
CA LYS A 339 -28.76 18.37 4.06
C LYS A 339 -28.28 16.96 4.46
N LEU A 340 -28.90 16.33 5.46
CA LEU A 340 -28.55 14.96 5.83
C LEU A 340 -28.80 14.01 4.65
N PHE A 341 -29.99 14.07 4.05
CA PHE A 341 -30.34 13.18 2.95
C PHE A 341 -29.45 13.38 1.73
N ASN A 342 -29.16 14.63 1.35
CA ASN A 342 -28.31 14.96 0.21
C ASN A 342 -26.86 14.46 0.40
N THR A 343 -26.31 14.57 1.62
CA THR A 343 -24.97 14.06 1.92
C THR A 343 -24.92 12.52 1.96
N GLN A 344 -25.98 11.86 2.44
CA GLN A 344 -26.12 10.40 2.37
C GLN A 344 -26.24 9.92 0.93
N GLU A 345 -26.95 10.64 0.07
CA GLU A 345 -27.11 10.27 -1.35
C GLU A 345 -25.76 10.25 -2.09
N GLY A 346 -24.83 11.14 -1.73
CA GLY A 346 -23.46 11.11 -2.25
C GLY A 346 -22.73 9.80 -1.94
N LEU A 347 -22.86 9.32 -0.70
CA LEU A 347 -22.30 8.03 -0.28
C LEU A 347 -22.99 6.85 -0.96
N VAL A 348 -24.32 6.90 -1.10
CA VAL A 348 -25.14 5.87 -1.75
C VAL A 348 -24.76 5.75 -3.23
N TYR A 349 -24.65 6.89 -3.92
CA TYR A 349 -24.30 6.94 -5.33
C TYR A 349 -22.92 6.32 -5.57
N LEU A 350 -21.88 6.79 -4.84
CA LEU A 350 -20.52 6.29 -5.01
C LEU A 350 -20.43 4.77 -4.80
N ALA A 351 -21.06 4.25 -3.74
CA ALA A 351 -21.02 2.82 -3.46
C ALA A 351 -21.71 2.01 -4.56
N LYS A 352 -22.95 2.38 -4.93
CA LYS A 352 -23.72 1.64 -5.94
C LYS A 352 -23.07 1.67 -7.32
N GLN A 353 -22.49 2.80 -7.73
CA GLN A 353 -21.87 2.92 -9.06
C GLN A 353 -20.63 2.04 -9.23
N THR A 354 -19.94 1.69 -8.13
CA THR A 354 -18.76 0.81 -8.14
C THR A 354 -19.08 -0.64 -7.77
N GLY A 355 -20.36 -1.00 -7.62
CA GLY A 355 -20.79 -2.36 -7.26
C GLY A 355 -20.77 -2.69 -5.76
N GLY A 356 -20.51 -1.69 -4.90
CA GLY A 356 -20.57 -1.81 -3.45
C GLY A 356 -21.95 -1.46 -2.89
N PHE A 357 -22.02 -1.26 -1.58
CA PHE A 357 -23.23 -0.79 -0.89
C PHE A 357 -22.91 0.19 0.24
N PRO A 358 -23.84 1.11 0.55
CA PRO A 358 -23.69 2.04 1.66
C PRO A 358 -24.17 1.42 2.99
N ILE A 359 -23.53 1.78 4.10
CA ILE A 359 -24.04 1.60 5.46
C ILE A 359 -24.46 2.99 5.98
N ILE A 360 -25.76 3.21 6.09
CA ILE A 360 -26.35 4.47 6.57
C ILE A 360 -27.27 4.19 7.76
N ASN A 361 -27.46 5.20 8.62
CA ASN A 361 -28.38 5.12 9.76
C ASN A 361 -28.10 3.93 10.70
N ASN A 362 -26.82 3.58 10.88
CA ASN A 362 -26.38 2.45 11.70
C ASN A 362 -25.35 2.90 12.75
N ASN A 363 -25.62 2.63 14.02
CA ASN A 363 -24.75 2.99 15.13
C ASN A 363 -23.65 1.94 15.40
N ASP A 364 -23.72 0.75 14.81
CA ASP A 364 -22.68 -0.27 14.87
C ASP A 364 -21.76 -0.20 13.64
N LEU A 365 -20.88 0.80 13.62
CA LEU A 365 -19.88 0.95 12.55
C LEU A 365 -18.98 -0.29 12.41
N SER A 366 -18.67 -0.97 13.53
CA SER A 366 -17.86 -2.20 13.50
C SER A 366 -18.61 -3.35 12.82
N GLY A 367 -19.90 -3.51 13.10
CA GLY A 367 -20.78 -4.43 12.39
C GLY A 367 -20.89 -4.09 10.90
N GLY A 368 -20.97 -2.79 10.55
CA GLY A 368 -20.93 -2.31 9.16
C GLY A 368 -19.65 -2.72 8.43
N ILE A 369 -18.48 -2.55 9.06
CA ILE A 369 -17.21 -3.02 8.50
C ILE A 369 -17.25 -4.53 8.26
N ARG A 370 -17.73 -5.32 9.23
CA ARG A 370 -17.83 -6.78 9.10
C ARG A 370 -18.72 -7.18 7.93
N GLN A 371 -19.89 -6.56 7.80
CA GLN A 371 -20.82 -6.80 6.69
C GLN A 371 -20.15 -6.59 5.32
N ILE A 372 -19.30 -5.57 5.19
CA ILE A 372 -18.56 -5.32 3.95
C ILE A 372 -17.45 -6.35 3.72
N LEU A 373 -16.77 -6.78 4.78
CA LEU A 373 -15.73 -7.81 4.70
C LEU A 373 -16.26 -9.21 4.40
N ASP A 374 -17.55 -9.45 4.62
CA ASP A 374 -18.24 -10.66 4.21
C ASP A 374 -18.64 -10.63 2.72
N ASP A 375 -18.66 -9.45 2.10
CA ASP A 375 -19.01 -9.23 0.69
C ASP A 375 -17.85 -9.45 -0.29
N GLN A 376 -17.08 -10.54 -0.10
CA GLN A 376 -15.83 -10.76 -0.83
C GLN A 376 -15.92 -11.84 -1.92
N SER A 377 -17.04 -12.56 -2.01
CA SER A 377 -17.27 -13.56 -3.07
C SER A 377 -18.17 -13.01 -4.18
N TYR A 378 -17.85 -13.31 -5.44
CA TYR A 378 -18.55 -12.77 -6.59
C TYR A 378 -18.42 -13.68 -7.80
N TYR A 379 -19.33 -13.55 -8.77
CA TYR A 379 -19.19 -14.13 -10.10
C TYR A 379 -18.41 -13.17 -10.98
N LEU A 380 -17.36 -13.66 -11.63
CA LEU A 380 -16.63 -12.95 -12.67
C LEU A 380 -17.17 -13.38 -14.02
N ILE A 381 -17.83 -12.47 -14.72
CA ILE A 381 -18.48 -12.72 -16.01
C ILE A 381 -17.77 -11.91 -17.10
N GLY A 382 -17.28 -12.59 -18.13
CA GLY A 382 -16.65 -11.99 -19.29
C GLY A 382 -17.59 -11.98 -20.50
N TYR A 383 -17.61 -10.88 -21.25
CA TYR A 383 -18.25 -10.80 -22.56
C TYR A 383 -17.39 -9.97 -23.52
N GLN A 384 -17.62 -10.16 -24.82
CA GLN A 384 -16.97 -9.37 -25.86
C GLN A 384 -17.90 -8.21 -26.26
N PRO A 385 -17.49 -6.94 -26.07
CA PRO A 385 -18.33 -5.79 -26.40
C PRO A 385 -18.34 -5.52 -27.91
N ASP A 386 -19.29 -4.69 -28.35
CA ASP A 386 -19.45 -4.30 -29.74
C ASP A 386 -18.27 -3.46 -30.27
N THR A 387 -18.05 -3.46 -31.58
CA THR A 387 -16.92 -2.76 -32.22
C THR A 387 -16.89 -1.26 -31.94
N ASN A 388 -18.05 -0.66 -31.68
CA ASN A 388 -18.19 0.78 -31.45
C ASN A 388 -18.01 1.15 -29.97
N THR A 389 -17.94 0.17 -29.07
CA THR A 389 -17.80 0.38 -27.62
C THR A 389 -16.55 1.17 -27.28
N PHE A 390 -15.46 1.03 -28.05
CA PHE A 390 -14.18 1.71 -27.82
C PHE A 390 -13.86 2.81 -28.83
N ASP A 391 -14.87 3.42 -29.48
CA ASP A 391 -14.62 4.52 -30.42
C ASP A 391 -13.99 5.74 -29.68
N PRO A 392 -12.71 6.08 -29.97
CA PRO A 392 -12.04 7.22 -29.34
C PRO A 392 -12.74 8.55 -29.53
N LYS A 393 -13.55 8.69 -30.60
CA LYS A 393 -14.22 9.94 -30.96
C LYS A 393 -15.41 10.25 -30.05
N THR A 394 -16.08 9.23 -29.54
CA THR A 394 -17.33 9.41 -28.78
C THR A 394 -17.09 9.42 -27.27
N ARG A 395 -16.07 8.70 -26.77
CA ARG A 395 -15.81 8.49 -25.32
C ARG A 395 -17.10 8.26 -24.53
N ARG A 396 -18.02 7.48 -25.11
CA ARG A 396 -19.35 7.26 -24.53
C ARG A 396 -19.24 6.38 -23.28
N PHE A 397 -20.09 6.67 -22.29
CA PHE A 397 -20.32 5.75 -21.18
C PHE A 397 -21.21 4.59 -21.64
N ASN A 398 -20.72 3.37 -21.52
CA ASN A 398 -21.45 2.15 -21.84
C ASN A 398 -22.10 1.62 -20.57
N LYS A 399 -23.43 1.70 -20.51
CA LYS A 399 -24.23 1.29 -19.36
C LYS A 399 -24.37 -0.23 -19.35
N LEU A 400 -24.11 -0.84 -18.20
CA LEU A 400 -24.33 -2.26 -17.97
C LEU A 400 -25.67 -2.50 -17.28
N GLN A 401 -26.37 -3.53 -17.72
CA GLN A 401 -27.52 -4.08 -17.00
C GLN A 401 -27.39 -5.59 -16.94
N ILE A 402 -27.41 -6.13 -15.72
CA ILE A 402 -27.29 -7.57 -15.49
C ILE A 402 -28.54 -8.05 -14.79
N LYS A 403 -29.20 -9.04 -15.38
CA LYS A 403 -30.39 -9.69 -14.85
C LYS A 403 -30.04 -11.12 -14.44
N VAL A 404 -30.62 -11.56 -13.34
CA VAL A 404 -30.53 -12.95 -12.88
C VAL A 404 -31.93 -13.55 -12.95
N LYS A 405 -32.07 -14.71 -13.60
CA LYS A 405 -33.36 -15.39 -13.81
C LYS A 405 -33.95 -15.96 -12.51
N ARG A 406 -33.10 -16.27 -11.54
CA ARG A 406 -33.52 -16.75 -10.21
C ARG A 406 -34.34 -15.66 -9.52
N LYS A 407 -35.53 -16.04 -9.04
CA LYS A 407 -36.42 -15.12 -8.29
C LYS A 407 -35.86 -14.82 -6.91
N ASP A 408 -36.29 -13.70 -6.32
CA ASP A 408 -36.00 -13.33 -4.94
C ASP A 408 -34.50 -13.13 -4.61
N VAL A 409 -33.72 -12.71 -5.61
CA VAL A 409 -32.30 -12.40 -5.45
C VAL A 409 -32.02 -10.91 -5.59
N ASN A 410 -30.99 -10.44 -4.89
CA ASN A 410 -30.43 -9.10 -5.05
C ASN A 410 -29.13 -9.22 -5.84
N VAL A 411 -29.03 -8.46 -6.94
CA VAL A 411 -27.87 -8.46 -7.84
C VAL A 411 -27.15 -7.13 -7.70
N ARG A 412 -25.85 -7.16 -7.38
CA ARG A 412 -24.96 -6.00 -7.35
C ARG A 412 -23.86 -6.16 -8.40
N TYR A 413 -23.64 -5.12 -9.17
CA TYR A 413 -22.63 -5.04 -10.21
C TYR A 413 -22.34 -3.57 -10.50
N ARG A 414 -21.19 -3.28 -11.12
CA ARG A 414 -20.82 -1.93 -11.53
C ARG A 414 -21.71 -1.39 -12.65
N SER A 415 -22.03 -0.11 -12.62
CA SER A 415 -23.06 0.48 -13.50
C SER A 415 -22.69 0.59 -14.98
N GLY A 416 -21.40 0.52 -15.32
CA GLY A 416 -20.89 0.68 -16.68
C GLY A 416 -19.41 1.03 -16.74
N PHE A 417 -18.94 1.38 -17.93
CA PHE A 417 -17.55 1.75 -18.20
C PHE A 417 -17.46 2.71 -19.39
N PHE A 418 -16.42 3.54 -19.46
CA PHE A 418 -16.18 4.37 -20.64
C PHE A 418 -15.43 3.58 -21.72
N GLY A 419 -15.80 3.84 -22.97
CA GLY A 419 -15.20 3.27 -24.18
C GLY A 419 -13.78 3.72 -24.50
N VAL A 420 -12.86 3.65 -23.55
CA VAL A 420 -11.47 4.10 -23.74
C VAL A 420 -10.53 2.89 -23.70
N SER A 421 -9.80 2.64 -24.78
CA SER A 421 -8.82 1.55 -24.82
C SER A 421 -7.63 1.84 -23.91
N GLU A 422 -7.00 0.80 -23.34
CA GLU A 422 -5.83 0.97 -22.47
C GLU A 422 -4.67 1.72 -23.16
N GLU A 423 -4.53 1.56 -24.48
CA GLU A 423 -3.52 2.26 -25.29
C GLU A 423 -3.75 3.77 -25.36
N GLN A 424 -5.00 4.24 -25.33
CA GLN A 424 -5.32 5.68 -25.35
C GLN A 424 -5.04 6.36 -24.00
N ILE A 425 -4.96 5.58 -22.92
CA ILE A 425 -4.64 6.06 -21.57
C ILE A 425 -3.12 6.02 -21.32
N LYS A 426 -2.35 5.26 -22.12
CA LYS A 426 -0.88 5.22 -22.12
C LYS A 426 -0.19 6.46 -22.72
N LYS A 427 -0.84 7.62 -22.74
CA LYS A 427 -0.10 8.88 -22.78
C LYS A 427 -0.07 9.43 -21.36
N PRO A 428 1.00 9.19 -20.57
CA PRO A 428 1.32 10.12 -19.53
C PRO A 428 1.29 11.51 -20.19
N VAL A 429 0.65 12.49 -19.54
CA VAL A 429 1.07 13.89 -19.67
C VAL A 429 2.59 13.88 -19.65
N ASN A 430 3.29 14.65 -20.49
CA ASN A 430 4.75 14.73 -20.51
C ASN A 430 5.28 15.03 -19.09
N GLN A 431 5.42 14.01 -18.27
CA GLN A 431 5.79 14.14 -16.88
C GLN A 431 7.29 14.36 -16.88
N THR A 432 7.73 15.39 -16.18
CA THR A 432 9.17 15.59 -16.00
C THR A 432 9.76 14.40 -15.25
N PRO A 433 11.06 14.08 -15.40
CA PRO A 433 11.71 13.01 -14.65
C PRO A 433 11.47 13.11 -13.13
N TYR A 434 11.50 14.34 -12.59
CA TYR A 434 11.17 14.61 -11.19
C TYR A 434 9.73 14.24 -10.84
N GLN A 435 8.74 14.56 -11.68
CA GLN A 435 7.34 14.16 -11.46
C GLN A 435 7.16 12.64 -11.48
N GLN A 436 7.87 11.91 -12.35
CA GLN A 436 7.81 10.45 -12.40
C GLN A 436 8.35 9.84 -11.10
N ILE A 437 9.51 10.30 -10.63
CA ILE A 437 10.12 9.86 -9.37
C ILE A 437 9.23 10.22 -8.17
N MET A 438 8.71 11.45 -8.11
CA MET A 438 7.81 11.88 -7.03
C MET A 438 6.51 11.07 -6.99
N THR A 439 5.96 10.74 -8.16
CA THR A 439 4.76 9.89 -8.25
C THR A 439 5.04 8.50 -7.67
N ALA A 440 6.17 7.89 -8.03
CA ALA A 440 6.56 6.57 -7.50
C ALA A 440 6.92 6.59 -6.01
N LEU A 441 7.56 7.67 -5.55
CA LEU A 441 7.93 7.87 -4.14
C LEU A 441 6.69 8.05 -3.25
N THR A 442 5.73 8.86 -3.71
CA THR A 442 4.53 9.16 -2.93
C THR A 442 3.48 8.06 -3.03
N SER A 443 3.56 7.20 -4.06
CA SER A 443 2.63 6.09 -4.28
C SER A 443 2.39 5.30 -2.98
N PRO A 444 1.13 4.97 -2.63
CA PRO A 444 0.84 4.10 -1.50
C PRO A 444 1.28 2.65 -1.76
N PHE A 445 1.69 2.34 -2.99
CA PHE A 445 2.14 1.04 -3.47
C PHE A 445 3.53 1.16 -4.08
N GLY A 446 4.39 0.16 -3.88
CA GLY A 446 5.70 0.12 -4.54
C GLY A 446 5.53 0.04 -6.06
N VAL A 447 6.27 0.85 -6.80
CA VAL A 447 6.43 0.72 -8.25
C VAL A 447 7.57 -0.26 -8.48
N ASN A 448 7.37 -1.32 -9.27
CA ASN A 448 8.32 -2.43 -9.33
C ASN A 448 8.89 -2.68 -10.74
N ASP A 449 8.95 -1.66 -11.61
CA ASP A 449 9.64 -1.81 -12.91
C ASP A 449 11.15 -1.98 -12.73
N ILE A 450 11.69 -1.47 -11.62
CA ILE A 450 13.02 -1.76 -11.08
C ILE A 450 12.81 -2.39 -9.71
N SER A 451 13.28 -3.62 -9.52
CA SER A 451 13.13 -4.35 -8.27
C SER A 451 14.07 -3.76 -7.21
N LEU A 452 13.48 -3.25 -6.13
CA LEU A 452 14.18 -2.63 -5.01
C LEU A 452 13.84 -3.36 -3.70
N ARG A 453 14.85 -3.59 -2.85
CA ARG A 453 14.65 -4.06 -1.46
C ARG A 453 15.31 -3.07 -0.51
N LEU A 454 14.50 -2.37 0.29
CA LEU A 454 14.96 -1.40 1.27
C LEU A 454 15.00 -2.04 2.66
N ASN A 455 16.13 -1.87 3.35
CA ASN A 455 16.32 -2.26 4.73
C ASN A 455 16.90 -1.11 5.56
N THR A 456 16.12 -0.63 6.52
CA THR A 456 16.39 0.54 7.33
C THR A 456 16.70 0.13 8.78
N LEU A 457 17.80 0.65 9.32
CA LEU A 457 18.37 0.32 10.61
C LEU A 457 18.55 1.59 11.45
N PHE A 458 18.15 1.53 12.71
CA PHE A 458 18.41 2.58 13.69
C PHE A 458 19.83 2.41 14.25
N GLY A 459 20.54 3.52 14.43
CA GLY A 459 21.80 3.57 15.15
C GLY A 459 21.96 4.87 15.90
N ASN A 460 22.94 4.91 16.79
CA ASN A 460 23.35 6.11 17.51
C ASN A 460 24.87 6.11 17.60
N ASN A 461 25.48 7.27 17.38
CA ASN A 461 26.91 7.43 17.62
C ASN A 461 27.17 8.74 18.38
N PRO A 462 28.37 8.91 18.96
CA PRO A 462 28.73 10.11 19.71
C PRO A 462 28.77 11.41 18.88
N THR A 463 28.84 11.32 17.54
CA THR A 463 29.12 12.49 16.65
C THR A 463 27.91 12.99 15.85
N GLN A 464 26.91 12.16 15.59
CA GLN A 464 25.74 12.42 14.73
C GLN A 464 24.41 12.25 15.47
N ASP A 465 24.44 12.07 16.80
CA ASP A 465 23.28 11.70 17.60
C ASP A 465 22.59 10.45 17.02
N SER A 466 21.26 10.33 17.13
CA SER A 466 20.50 9.23 16.55
C SER A 466 20.44 9.35 15.03
N PHE A 467 20.60 8.26 14.31
CA PHE A 467 20.50 8.23 12.86
C PHE A 467 19.76 6.99 12.38
N VAL A 468 19.34 7.05 11.12
CA VAL A 468 18.72 5.96 10.41
C VAL A 468 19.55 5.66 9.17
N ARG A 469 20.13 4.46 9.10
CA ARG A 469 20.87 3.97 7.94
C ARG A 469 19.96 3.08 7.10
N SER A 470 19.83 3.40 5.84
CA SER A 470 19.04 2.61 4.89
C SER A 470 19.95 1.94 3.88
N LEU A 471 19.73 0.66 3.65
CA LEU A 471 20.41 -0.22 2.70
C LEU A 471 19.40 -0.54 1.60
N LEU A 472 19.67 -0.05 0.39
CA LEU A 472 18.84 -0.23 -0.78
C LEU A 472 19.53 -1.21 -1.72
N HIS A 473 19.04 -2.44 -1.77
CA HIS A 473 19.42 -3.38 -2.81
C HIS A 473 18.65 -3.06 -4.10
N VAL A 474 19.39 -3.00 -5.21
CA VAL A 474 18.89 -2.73 -6.56
C VAL A 474 19.19 -3.93 -7.45
N ASN A 475 18.17 -4.48 -8.09
CA ASN A 475 18.36 -5.51 -9.11
C ASN A 475 18.88 -4.88 -10.42
N ALA A 476 20.15 -5.12 -10.73
CA ALA A 476 20.78 -4.51 -11.90
C ALA A 476 20.18 -5.01 -13.23
N LYS A 477 19.51 -6.17 -13.26
CA LYS A 477 18.85 -6.67 -14.49
C LYS A 477 17.72 -5.76 -14.98
N ASP A 478 17.16 -4.96 -14.08
CA ASP A 478 16.06 -4.06 -14.39
C ASP A 478 16.53 -2.68 -14.90
N LEU A 479 17.83 -2.40 -14.78
CA LEU A 479 18.47 -1.18 -15.30
C LEU A 479 18.92 -1.38 -16.75
N LYS A 480 18.94 -0.28 -17.52
CA LYS A 480 19.40 -0.33 -18.91
C LYS A 480 20.85 0.14 -19.00
N PHE A 481 21.74 -0.82 -19.25
CA PHE A 481 23.14 -0.54 -19.53
C PHE A 481 23.39 -0.25 -21.01
N THR A 482 24.25 0.71 -21.30
CA THR A 482 24.78 1.04 -22.63
C THR A 482 26.25 0.66 -22.74
N ASP A 483 26.68 0.30 -23.94
CA ASP A 483 28.09 0.02 -24.24
C ASP A 483 28.87 1.32 -24.39
N GLU A 484 30.01 1.41 -23.69
CA GLU A 484 31.00 2.47 -23.88
C GLU A 484 32.11 2.03 -24.84
N ALA A 485 32.84 3.00 -25.40
CA ALA A 485 33.88 2.74 -26.41
C ALA A 485 35.03 1.84 -25.90
N ASP A 486 35.27 1.81 -24.59
CA ASP A 486 36.30 0.98 -23.94
C ASP A 486 35.80 -0.43 -23.57
N GLY A 487 34.57 -0.78 -23.98
CA GLY A 487 33.91 -2.06 -23.67
C GLY A 487 33.26 -2.12 -22.29
N SER A 488 33.38 -1.07 -21.48
CA SER A 488 32.66 -0.96 -20.21
C SER A 488 31.16 -0.74 -20.44
N LYS A 489 30.38 -1.00 -19.39
CA LYS A 489 28.92 -0.89 -19.38
C LYS A 489 28.53 0.28 -18.50
N LYS A 490 27.78 1.23 -19.06
CA LYS A 490 27.29 2.42 -18.38
C LYS A 490 25.81 2.32 -18.05
N ALA A 491 25.41 2.69 -16.84
CA ALA A 491 24.02 2.95 -16.49
C ALA A 491 23.91 4.28 -15.74
N VAL A 492 22.86 5.05 -16.03
CA VAL A 492 22.58 6.33 -15.38
C VAL A 492 21.18 6.30 -14.78
N PHE A 493 21.05 6.63 -13.51
CA PHE A 493 19.78 6.64 -12.82
C PHE A 493 19.74 7.71 -11.73
N ASP A 494 18.54 8.21 -11.44
CA ASP A 494 18.30 9.12 -10.32
C ASP A 494 17.79 8.33 -9.12
N ILE A 495 18.26 8.67 -7.92
CA ILE A 495 17.68 8.23 -6.65
C ILE A 495 17.11 9.44 -5.93
N LEU A 496 15.86 9.30 -5.48
CA LEU A 496 15.26 10.19 -4.49
C LEU A 496 14.89 9.38 -3.26
N ALA A 497 15.53 9.66 -2.13
CA ALA A 497 15.23 9.08 -0.84
C ALA A 497 14.67 10.16 0.09
N VAL A 498 13.55 9.91 0.74
CA VAL A 498 12.88 10.87 1.64
C VAL A 498 12.54 10.18 2.96
N SER A 499 12.91 10.82 4.05
CA SER A 499 12.48 10.46 5.40
C SER A 499 11.26 11.29 5.78
N PHE A 500 10.13 10.65 6.05
CA PHE A 500 8.93 11.28 6.56
C PHE A 500 8.84 11.08 8.07
N GLY A 501 8.56 12.16 8.82
CA GLY A 501 8.22 12.07 10.22
C GLY A 501 6.83 11.46 10.45
N ASP A 502 6.50 11.23 11.72
CA ASP A 502 5.24 10.63 12.17
C ASP A 502 3.96 11.41 11.80
N ASN A 503 4.11 12.69 11.47
CA ASN A 503 3.07 13.59 11.00
C ASN A 503 2.96 13.63 9.45
N GLY A 504 3.80 12.88 8.73
CA GLY A 504 3.87 12.87 7.27
C GLY A 504 4.64 14.04 6.66
N THR A 505 5.26 14.90 7.46
CA THR A 505 6.13 15.95 6.92
C THR A 505 7.50 15.39 6.58
N VAL A 506 8.13 15.92 5.52
CA VAL A 506 9.50 15.58 5.15
C VAL A 506 10.44 16.01 6.28
N ALA A 507 11.11 15.05 6.89
CA ALA A 507 12.15 15.26 7.88
C ALA A 507 13.50 15.55 7.22
N ASP A 508 13.82 14.82 6.15
CA ASP A 508 15.04 14.97 5.37
C ASP A 508 14.90 14.30 3.99
N GLN A 509 15.72 14.69 3.01
CA GLN A 509 15.72 14.12 1.66
C GLN A 509 17.10 14.11 1.00
N ILE A 510 17.35 13.10 0.18
CA ILE A 510 18.54 12.97 -0.68
C ILE A 510 18.05 12.80 -2.11
N SER A 511 18.54 13.64 -3.02
CA SER A 511 18.29 13.54 -4.45
C SER A 511 19.62 13.54 -5.19
N GLN A 512 19.92 12.48 -5.92
CA GLN A 512 21.21 12.36 -6.61
C GLN A 512 21.09 11.52 -7.88
N THR A 513 21.77 11.97 -8.95
CA THR A 513 21.99 11.18 -10.17
C THR A 513 23.28 10.38 -10.02
N TYR A 514 23.22 9.09 -10.32
CA TYR A 514 24.35 8.17 -10.31
C TYR A 514 24.70 7.75 -11.72
N THR A 515 25.99 7.60 -11.97
CA THR A 515 26.54 6.96 -13.18
C THR A 515 27.37 5.76 -12.74
N LEU A 516 26.91 4.56 -13.08
CA LEU A 516 27.69 3.34 -12.93
C LEU A 516 28.47 3.08 -14.21
N ASN A 517 29.78 2.96 -14.12
CA ASN A 517 30.64 2.47 -15.20
C ASN A 517 31.31 1.18 -14.73
N LEU A 518 30.92 0.05 -15.32
CA LEU A 518 31.35 -1.28 -14.91
C LEU A 518 32.15 -1.95 -16.01
N LYS A 519 33.31 -2.51 -15.65
CA LYS A 519 34.01 -3.48 -16.51
C LYS A 519 33.19 -4.76 -16.62
N THR A 520 33.47 -5.59 -17.63
CA THR A 520 32.73 -6.82 -17.93
C THR A 520 32.51 -7.73 -16.71
N GLU A 521 33.55 -7.97 -15.90
CA GLU A 521 33.46 -8.78 -14.68
C GLU A 521 32.49 -8.17 -13.65
N GLY A 522 32.61 -6.87 -13.37
CA GLY A 522 31.72 -6.15 -12.45
C GLY A 522 30.28 -6.12 -12.95
N TYR A 523 30.08 -5.96 -14.26
CA TYR A 523 28.77 -6.01 -14.90
C TYR A 523 28.10 -7.37 -14.70
N GLN A 524 28.80 -8.48 -14.95
CA GLN A 524 28.24 -9.82 -14.75
C GLN A 524 27.92 -10.11 -13.27
N LYS A 525 28.77 -9.64 -12.35
CA LYS A 525 28.50 -9.73 -10.92
C LYS A 525 27.22 -8.96 -10.56
N PHE A 526 27.08 -7.72 -11.01
CA PHE A 526 25.91 -6.89 -10.72
C PHE A 526 24.64 -7.46 -11.34
N LEU A 527 24.70 -8.01 -12.56
CA LEU A 527 23.56 -8.69 -13.16
C LEU A 527 23.11 -9.91 -12.33
N THR A 528 24.04 -10.60 -11.67
CA THR A 528 23.71 -11.81 -10.91
C THR A 528 23.22 -11.49 -9.50
N GLU A 529 23.89 -10.54 -8.83
CA GLU A 529 23.72 -10.28 -7.40
C GLU A 529 22.97 -8.98 -7.10
N GLY A 530 22.83 -8.09 -8.07
CA GLY A 530 22.48 -6.70 -7.85
C GLY A 530 23.61 -5.91 -7.19
N PHE A 531 23.27 -4.78 -6.60
CA PHE A 531 24.19 -3.97 -5.79
C PHE A 531 23.44 -3.27 -4.66
N VAL A 532 24.16 -2.88 -3.61
CA VAL A 532 23.58 -2.12 -2.49
C VAL A 532 24.09 -0.70 -2.50
N TYR A 533 23.15 0.25 -2.48
CA TYR A 533 23.40 1.64 -2.17
C TYR A 533 22.96 1.91 -0.73
N TYR A 534 23.74 2.65 0.05
CA TYR A 534 23.35 3.04 1.40
C TYR A 534 23.37 4.55 1.58
N PHE A 535 22.47 5.03 2.43
CA PHE A 535 22.40 6.43 2.84
C PHE A 535 22.01 6.51 4.32
N THR A 536 22.44 7.58 4.98
CA THR A 536 22.22 7.79 6.41
C THR A 536 21.53 9.12 6.61
N PHE A 537 20.42 9.11 7.35
CA PHE A 537 19.66 10.30 7.71
C PHE A 537 19.82 10.59 9.21
N PRO A 538 20.22 11.82 9.61
CA PRO A 538 20.23 12.20 11.01
C PRO A 538 18.80 12.33 11.53
N VAL A 539 18.58 11.90 12.78
CA VAL A 539 17.27 11.93 13.43
C VAL A 539 17.27 12.87 14.62
N LYS A 540 16.60 14.01 14.45
CA LYS A 540 16.54 15.08 15.46
C LYS A 540 15.54 14.82 16.58
N LYS A 541 14.48 14.05 16.33
CA LYS A 541 13.41 13.76 17.29
C LYS A 541 13.16 12.25 17.34
N PRO A 542 13.01 11.66 18.53
CA PRO A 542 12.57 10.26 18.62
C PRO A 542 11.12 10.14 18.14
N GLY A 543 10.76 8.97 17.62
CA GLY A 543 9.43 8.72 17.11
C GLY A 543 9.43 7.81 15.88
N ALA A 544 8.26 7.72 15.26
CA ALA A 544 8.04 6.94 14.05
C ALA A 544 8.54 7.70 12.81
N TYR A 545 9.24 6.99 11.92
CA TYR A 545 9.71 7.50 10.64
C TYR A 545 9.34 6.52 9.51
N GLN A 546 9.02 7.05 8.34
CA GLN A 546 8.91 6.27 7.12
C GLN A 546 9.98 6.70 6.13
N MET A 547 10.83 5.76 5.75
CA MET A 547 11.76 5.91 4.65
C MET A 547 11.06 5.55 3.35
N ARG A 548 11.16 6.40 2.34
CA ARG A 548 10.73 6.10 0.97
C ARG A 548 11.86 6.37 0.02
N VAL A 549 12.01 5.52 -0.98
CA VAL A 549 13.02 5.65 -2.02
C VAL A 549 12.37 5.38 -3.36
N ALA A 550 12.72 6.18 -4.35
CA ALA A 550 12.42 5.89 -5.75
C ALA A 550 13.71 6.00 -6.58
N ILE A 551 13.86 5.05 -7.52
CA ILE A 551 14.92 5.05 -8.52
C ILE A 551 14.29 5.22 -9.90
N ARG A 552 14.87 6.05 -10.76
CA ARG A 552 14.49 6.13 -12.18
C ARG A 552 15.70 5.93 -13.07
N ASP A 553 15.64 4.94 -13.95
CA ASP A 553 16.66 4.70 -14.97
C ASP A 553 16.49 5.67 -16.14
N HIS A 554 17.58 6.31 -16.57
CA HIS A 554 17.53 7.35 -17.62
C HIS A 554 17.22 6.76 -18.99
N ALA A 555 17.85 5.64 -19.32
CA ALA A 555 17.81 5.05 -20.66
C ALA A 555 16.50 4.33 -20.95
N SER A 556 15.94 3.61 -19.97
CA SER A 556 14.65 2.90 -20.10
C SER A 556 13.46 3.69 -19.59
N GLN A 557 13.68 4.75 -18.79
CA GLN A 557 12.64 5.50 -18.07
C GLN A 557 11.84 4.67 -17.05
N LYS A 558 12.26 3.44 -16.77
CA LYS A 558 11.65 2.60 -15.73
C LYS A 558 11.85 3.21 -14.36
N VAL A 559 10.88 3.00 -13.48
CA VAL A 559 10.91 3.50 -12.10
C VAL A 559 10.72 2.35 -11.11
N GLY A 560 11.54 2.30 -10.07
CA GLY A 560 11.34 1.44 -8.90
C GLY A 560 11.06 2.29 -7.68
N SER A 561 10.25 1.82 -6.73
CA SER A 561 10.15 2.41 -5.41
C SER A 561 10.07 1.38 -4.30
N ALA A 562 10.69 1.71 -3.17
CA ALA A 562 10.68 0.92 -1.96
C ALA A 562 10.49 1.83 -0.76
N ASN A 563 9.95 1.29 0.32
CA ASN A 563 9.71 2.04 1.54
C ASN A 563 9.85 1.14 2.76
N GLN A 564 10.06 1.76 3.92
CA GLN A 564 10.13 1.05 5.18
C GLN A 564 9.79 1.96 6.35
N PHE A 565 9.04 1.42 7.30
CA PHE A 565 8.80 2.05 8.59
C PHE A 565 9.91 1.70 9.59
N ILE A 566 10.31 2.68 10.39
CA ILE A 566 11.21 2.48 11.53
C ILE A 566 10.79 3.34 12.72
N GLU A 567 10.83 2.76 13.92
CA GLU A 567 10.68 3.49 15.18
C GLU A 567 12.07 3.86 15.71
N VAL A 568 12.30 5.15 15.93
CA VAL A 568 13.53 5.67 16.52
C VAL A 568 13.31 5.88 18.03
N PRO A 569 14.00 5.13 18.90
CA PRO A 569 13.79 5.18 20.33
C PRO A 569 14.25 6.51 20.94
N ASN A 570 13.61 6.91 22.03
CA ASN A 570 14.03 8.08 22.80
C ASN A 570 15.18 7.74 23.75
N LEU A 571 16.42 7.90 23.27
CA LEU A 571 17.62 7.69 24.07
C LEU A 571 17.82 8.72 25.19
N LYS A 572 17.04 9.80 25.26
CA LYS A 572 17.02 10.68 26.44
C LYS A 572 16.31 10.04 27.62
N LYS A 573 15.48 9.02 27.37
CA LYS A 573 14.93 8.18 28.42
C LYS A 573 15.99 7.19 28.86
N ASP A 574 16.15 7.06 30.16
CA ASP A 574 17.16 6.22 30.79
C ASP A 574 16.77 4.72 30.78
N ARG A 575 16.65 4.15 29.57
CA ARG A 575 16.16 2.80 29.30
C ARG A 575 17.10 2.06 28.35
N LEU A 576 17.42 0.80 28.70
CA LEU A 576 18.18 -0.12 27.86
C LEU A 576 17.54 -0.21 26.47
N THR A 577 18.35 -0.01 25.42
CA THR A 577 17.87 0.09 24.04
C THR A 577 18.85 -0.62 23.10
N LEU A 578 18.35 -1.23 22.03
CA LEU A 578 19.18 -1.90 21.01
C LEU A 578 19.11 -1.14 19.68
N SER A 579 20.19 -1.17 18.91
CA SER A 579 20.22 -0.69 17.51
C SER A 579 19.39 -1.60 16.59
N GLY A 580 19.40 -1.32 15.28
CA GLY A 580 19.05 -2.31 14.26
C GLY A 580 20.05 -3.47 14.23
N ILE A 581 19.61 -4.65 13.77
CA ILE A 581 20.47 -5.84 13.65
C ILE A 581 21.05 -5.90 12.24
N ILE A 582 22.37 -6.03 12.17
CA ILE A 582 23.14 -6.33 10.97
C ILE A 582 23.29 -7.84 10.86
N LEU A 583 23.16 -8.38 9.67
CA LEU A 583 23.28 -9.80 9.36
C LEU A 583 24.41 -10.03 8.35
N GLU A 584 25.07 -11.17 8.49
CA GLU A 584 26.16 -11.60 7.62
C GLU A 584 26.03 -13.11 7.37
N ASN A 585 26.17 -13.51 6.12
CA ASN A 585 26.08 -14.91 5.70
C ASN A 585 27.49 -15.48 5.51
N LEU A 586 27.87 -16.45 6.34
CA LEU A 586 29.19 -17.05 6.31
C LEU A 586 29.10 -18.55 6.00
N THR A 587 30.01 -19.05 5.17
CA THR A 587 30.22 -20.51 5.12
C THR A 587 30.82 -20.98 6.44
N PHE A 588 30.68 -22.28 6.75
CA PHE A 588 31.32 -22.86 7.94
C PHE A 588 32.84 -22.67 7.95
N GLN A 589 33.47 -22.72 6.76
CA GLN A 589 34.91 -22.49 6.61
C GLN A 589 35.30 -21.04 6.92
N GLN A 590 34.54 -20.07 6.39
CA GLN A 590 34.76 -18.64 6.67
C GLN A 590 34.59 -18.33 8.15
N TRP A 591 33.57 -18.90 8.79
CA TRP A 591 33.34 -18.75 10.23
C TRP A 591 34.51 -19.29 11.07
N ASN A 592 35.01 -20.49 10.76
CA ASN A 592 36.15 -21.08 11.49
C ASN A 592 37.44 -20.26 11.30
N LYS A 593 37.70 -19.74 10.09
CA LYS A 593 38.84 -18.85 9.84
C LYS A 593 38.77 -17.57 10.68
N GLN A 594 37.58 -16.98 10.80
CA GLN A 594 37.36 -15.79 11.63
C GLN A 594 37.50 -16.07 13.13
N GLN A 595 36.98 -17.20 13.63
CA GLN A 595 37.13 -17.64 15.02
C GLN A 595 38.61 -17.82 15.42
N ASN A 596 39.44 -18.31 14.51
CA ASN A 596 40.85 -18.63 14.78
C ASN A 596 41.81 -17.46 14.51
N ASN A 597 41.32 -16.23 14.29
CA ASN A 597 42.12 -15.02 14.03
C ASN A 597 43.13 -15.15 12.86
N GLN A 598 42.89 -16.06 11.91
CA GLN A 598 43.72 -16.25 10.71
C GLN A 598 43.32 -15.26 9.61
N SER A 599 43.43 -13.96 9.87
CA SER A 599 43.02 -12.90 8.93
C SER A 599 44.08 -12.57 7.85
N LYS A 600 45.14 -13.37 7.69
CA LYS A 600 46.32 -13.02 6.87
C LYS A 600 46.87 -14.08 5.92
N VAL A 601 46.12 -15.14 5.59
CA VAL A 601 46.60 -16.15 4.62
C VAL A 601 45.65 -16.19 3.42
N ASP A 602 46.21 -15.82 2.27
CA ASP A 602 45.69 -15.90 0.89
C ASP A 602 44.17 -15.98 0.74
N ILE A 603 43.56 -14.83 0.45
CA ILE A 603 42.20 -14.76 -0.10
C ILE A 603 42.23 -15.50 -1.43
N ASP A 604 41.67 -16.70 -1.47
CA ASP A 604 41.36 -17.38 -2.73
C ASP A 604 40.47 -16.44 -3.54
N LYS A 605 40.96 -15.97 -4.70
CA LYS A 605 40.28 -14.97 -5.53
C LYS A 605 38.90 -15.45 -6.03
N ASN A 606 38.62 -16.75 -5.88
CA ASN A 606 37.36 -17.37 -6.28
C ASN A 606 36.37 -17.58 -5.12
N GLU A 607 36.74 -17.36 -3.85
CA GLU A 607 35.82 -17.51 -2.71
C GLU A 607 34.95 -16.25 -2.56
N LYS A 608 33.62 -16.39 -2.63
CA LYS A 608 32.68 -15.26 -2.49
C LYS A 608 32.85 -14.63 -1.10
N GLN A 609 33.41 -13.42 -1.07
CA GLN A 609 33.62 -12.66 0.17
C GLN A 609 32.25 -12.27 0.76
N ALA A 610 32.07 -12.53 2.05
CA ALA A 610 30.89 -12.08 2.77
C ALA A 610 30.84 -10.54 2.81
N ASP A 611 29.67 -9.98 2.58
CA ASP A 611 29.43 -8.54 2.63
C ASP A 611 28.20 -8.30 3.50
N SER A 612 28.44 -7.91 4.75
CA SER A 612 27.39 -7.65 5.73
C SER A 612 26.36 -6.63 5.25
N MET A 613 26.73 -5.67 4.38
CA MET A 613 25.78 -4.68 3.87
C MET A 613 24.85 -5.31 2.85
N SER A 614 25.39 -6.11 1.92
CA SER A 614 24.60 -6.88 0.95
C SER A 614 23.73 -7.93 1.62
N ASP A 615 24.28 -8.69 2.57
CA ASP A 615 23.54 -9.72 3.31
C ASP A 615 22.45 -9.10 4.19
N THR A 616 22.69 -7.95 4.82
CA THR A 616 21.66 -7.22 5.59
C THR A 616 20.61 -6.58 4.69
N ALA A 617 20.97 -6.16 3.48
CA ALA A 617 20.02 -5.61 2.52
C ALA A 617 19.15 -6.68 1.87
N LEU A 618 19.68 -7.89 1.65
CA LEU A 618 18.95 -9.00 1.05
C LEU A 618 18.21 -9.85 2.08
N ARG A 619 18.80 -10.06 3.26
CA ARG A 619 18.29 -10.93 4.35
C ARG A 619 17.91 -12.32 3.87
N SER A 620 18.65 -12.86 2.90
CA SER A 620 18.42 -14.17 2.30
C SER A 620 19.64 -15.04 2.56
N PHE A 621 19.44 -16.16 3.23
CA PHE A 621 20.51 -17.02 3.72
C PHE A 621 20.32 -18.44 3.21
N LYS A 622 21.41 -19.11 2.86
CA LYS A 622 21.35 -20.49 2.36
C LYS A 622 21.30 -21.47 3.51
N ARG A 623 20.64 -22.60 3.30
CA ARG A 623 20.74 -23.72 4.25
C ARG A 623 22.20 -24.18 4.38
N GLY A 624 22.57 -24.62 5.58
CA GLY A 624 23.91 -25.10 5.90
C GLY A 624 24.96 -24.01 6.11
N THR A 625 24.59 -22.72 6.06
CA THR A 625 25.50 -21.61 6.37
C THR A 625 25.36 -21.12 7.82
N ILE A 626 26.25 -20.23 8.22
CA ILE A 626 26.24 -19.54 9.50
C ILE A 626 25.59 -18.16 9.31
N LEU A 627 24.50 -17.92 10.02
CA LEU A 627 23.90 -16.60 10.18
C LEU A 627 24.61 -15.89 11.33
N ARG A 628 25.54 -14.99 10.99
CA ARG A 628 26.15 -14.09 11.98
C ARG A 628 25.30 -12.83 12.09
N TYR A 629 25.13 -12.33 13.30
CA TYR A 629 24.37 -11.12 13.58
C TYR A 629 25.14 -10.19 14.51
N GLY A 630 24.96 -8.89 14.33
CA GLY A 630 25.58 -7.84 15.15
C GLY A 630 24.63 -6.69 15.43
N PHE A 631 24.77 -6.05 16.58
CA PHE A 631 23.98 -4.90 17.01
C PHE A 631 24.73 -4.14 18.11
N GLU A 632 24.31 -2.92 18.39
CA GLU A 632 24.80 -2.10 19.50
C GLU A 632 23.76 -2.04 20.62
N ILE A 633 24.25 -1.97 21.86
CA ILE A 633 23.47 -1.81 23.07
C ILE A 633 23.74 -0.41 23.62
N TYR A 634 22.66 0.34 23.84
CA TYR A 634 22.68 1.68 24.39
C TYR A 634 22.07 1.71 25.79
N LYS A 635 22.56 2.63 26.62
CA LYS A 635 22.04 2.89 27.98
C LYS A 635 22.12 1.67 28.91
N ALA A 636 23.16 0.87 28.73
CA ALA A 636 23.57 -0.13 29.72
C ALA A 636 23.93 0.56 31.04
N LYS A 637 23.59 -0.07 32.16
CA LYS A 637 23.85 0.46 33.50
C LYS A 637 25.24 0.06 33.97
N PHE A 638 25.97 1.04 34.46
CA PHE A 638 27.27 0.87 35.09
C PHE A 638 27.52 2.01 36.09
N SER A 639 28.44 1.80 37.02
CA SER A 639 28.87 2.80 38.01
C SER A 639 30.39 2.80 38.13
N ALA A 640 30.97 3.75 38.88
CA ALA A 640 32.42 3.83 39.01
C ALA A 640 32.98 2.53 39.62
N GLY A 641 33.78 1.79 38.82
CA GLY A 641 34.36 0.50 39.22
C GLY A 641 33.50 -0.73 38.94
N GLN A 642 32.29 -0.58 38.37
CA GLN A 642 31.39 -1.69 38.04
C GLN A 642 31.05 -1.69 36.55
N ILE A 643 31.36 -2.77 35.85
CA ILE A 643 31.00 -2.96 34.44
C ILE A 643 29.53 -3.40 34.28
N PRO A 644 28.89 -3.14 33.12
CA PRO A 644 27.55 -3.64 32.84
C PRO A 644 27.42 -5.16 33.01
N GLN A 645 26.34 -5.61 33.65
CA GLN A 645 26.03 -7.03 33.83
C GLN A 645 24.91 -7.45 32.89
N MET A 646 25.27 -7.59 31.61
CA MET A 646 24.31 -7.88 30.55
C MET A 646 24.38 -9.34 30.10
N GLN A 647 23.21 -9.92 29.86
CA GLN A 647 23.07 -11.22 29.24
C GLN A 647 22.19 -11.10 28.01
N MET A 648 22.56 -11.80 26.94
CA MET A 648 21.78 -11.88 25.71
C MET A 648 21.24 -13.29 25.49
N ARG A 649 20.11 -13.36 24.79
CA ARG A 649 19.49 -14.61 24.34
C ARG A 649 18.90 -14.41 22.95
N THR A 650 19.04 -15.44 22.13
CA THR A 650 18.54 -15.45 20.75
C THR A 650 17.34 -16.38 20.62
N LYS A 651 16.32 -15.96 19.86
CA LYS A 651 15.14 -16.77 19.55
C LYS A 651 14.86 -16.72 18.05
N ILE A 652 14.47 -17.85 17.46
CA ILE A 652 13.99 -17.92 16.08
C ILE A 652 12.53 -18.30 16.06
N PHE A 653 11.75 -17.56 15.29
CA PHE A 653 10.34 -17.83 15.04
C PHE A 653 10.09 -18.11 13.57
N ARG A 654 9.12 -18.97 13.29
CA ARG A 654 8.55 -19.20 11.96
C ARG A 654 7.03 -19.27 12.10
N ASP A 655 6.31 -18.56 11.23
CA ASP A 655 4.84 -18.46 11.29
C ASP A 655 4.32 -18.08 12.69
N GLY A 656 5.05 -17.20 13.38
CA GLY A 656 4.75 -16.76 14.75
C GLY A 656 5.02 -17.79 15.85
N LYS A 657 5.49 -19.00 15.51
CA LYS A 657 5.83 -20.06 16.48
C LYS A 657 7.32 -20.03 16.78
N LEU A 658 7.68 -20.14 18.06
CA LEU A 658 9.06 -20.30 18.50
C LEU A 658 9.56 -21.69 18.06
N ILE A 659 10.63 -21.72 17.26
CA ILE A 659 11.23 -22.98 16.78
C ILE A 659 12.63 -23.21 17.33
N PHE A 660 13.29 -22.15 17.81
CA PHE A 660 14.60 -22.25 18.45
C PHE A 660 14.74 -21.19 19.53
N GLU A 661 15.26 -21.58 20.69
CA GLU A 661 15.66 -20.68 21.77
C GLU A 661 17.09 -21.02 22.19
N GLY A 662 17.98 -20.06 22.01
CA GLY A 662 19.38 -20.18 22.38
C GLY A 662 19.59 -20.09 23.89
N LYS A 663 20.76 -20.54 24.36
CA LYS A 663 21.18 -20.35 25.75
C LYS A 663 21.40 -18.87 26.03
N GLN A 664 21.19 -18.48 27.28
CA GLN A 664 21.51 -17.14 27.76
C GLN A 664 23.03 -17.03 27.96
N THR A 665 23.66 -16.06 27.31
CA THR A 665 25.12 -15.86 27.34
C THR A 665 25.45 -14.44 27.81
N PRO A 666 26.52 -14.25 28.60
CA PRO A 666 27.03 -12.91 28.90
C PRO A 666 27.36 -12.13 27.62
N VAL A 667 27.14 -10.81 27.62
CA VAL A 667 27.63 -9.94 26.54
C VAL A 667 29.14 -9.75 26.72
N ASP A 668 29.92 -9.98 25.66
CA ASP A 668 31.37 -9.79 25.68
C ASP A 668 31.74 -8.31 25.65
N LEU A 669 32.42 -7.84 26.70
CA LEU A 669 32.89 -6.47 26.86
C LEU A 669 34.39 -6.33 26.60
N SER A 670 35.08 -7.41 26.21
CA SER A 670 36.52 -7.38 25.97
C SER A 670 36.88 -6.40 24.85
N GLY A 671 37.87 -5.54 25.11
CA GLY A 671 38.35 -4.53 24.16
C GLY A 671 37.40 -3.33 23.94
N GLN A 672 36.26 -3.25 24.63
CA GLN A 672 35.31 -2.14 24.47
C GLN A 672 35.64 -0.97 25.40
N THR A 673 35.84 0.21 24.83
CA THR A 673 36.17 1.44 25.57
C THR A 673 34.98 2.37 25.79
N ASP A 674 33.97 2.32 24.90
CA ASP A 674 32.74 3.10 25.02
C ASP A 674 31.62 2.23 25.63
N LEU A 675 31.41 2.35 26.94
CA LEU A 675 30.35 1.63 27.64
C LEU A 675 28.94 2.24 27.46
N GLN A 676 28.83 3.36 26.73
CA GLN A 676 27.53 3.91 26.32
C GLN A 676 27.04 3.31 24.98
N HIS A 677 27.95 2.77 24.16
CA HIS A 677 27.67 2.14 22.86
C HIS A 677 28.39 0.79 22.78
N ILE A 678 27.78 -0.25 23.34
CA ILE A 678 28.40 -1.57 23.46
C ILE A 678 28.06 -2.43 22.25
N ASN A 679 29.07 -2.86 21.51
CA ASN A 679 28.92 -3.80 20.40
C ASN A 679 28.63 -5.20 20.92
N ALA A 680 27.65 -5.89 20.33
CA ALA A 680 27.34 -7.27 20.62
C ALA A 680 27.11 -8.04 19.32
N SER A 681 27.53 -9.30 19.30
CA SER A 681 27.33 -10.16 18.14
C SER A 681 27.17 -11.61 18.56
N GLY A 682 26.61 -12.42 17.66
CA GLY A 682 26.54 -13.86 17.81
C GLY A 682 26.37 -14.53 16.45
N ALA A 683 26.27 -15.85 16.47
CA ALA A 683 26.12 -16.63 15.26
C ALA A 683 25.20 -17.84 15.50
N LEU A 684 24.46 -18.22 14.47
CA LEU A 684 23.60 -19.39 14.44
C LEU A 684 23.96 -20.25 13.24
N ASN A 685 24.11 -21.55 13.47
CA ASN A 685 24.18 -22.51 12.38
C ASN A 685 22.75 -22.78 11.88
N LEU A 686 22.48 -22.46 10.61
CA LEU A 686 21.15 -22.68 10.02
C LEU A 686 20.88 -24.16 9.72
N GLY A 687 21.91 -25.01 9.78
CA GLY A 687 21.78 -26.46 9.58
C GLY A 687 21.16 -26.82 8.22
N THR A 688 20.88 -28.11 8.02
CA THR A 688 20.19 -28.59 6.81
C THR A 688 18.70 -28.87 7.05
N GLU A 689 18.28 -28.95 8.31
CA GLU A 689 16.91 -29.30 8.70
C GLU A 689 15.94 -28.10 8.70
N MET A 690 16.45 -26.86 8.77
CA MET A 690 15.59 -25.70 8.61
C MET A 690 15.03 -25.67 7.19
N GLN A 691 13.71 -25.58 7.07
CA GLN A 691 13.05 -25.52 5.77
C GLN A 691 13.21 -24.13 5.14
N ALA A 692 13.09 -24.04 3.83
CA ALA A 692 13.05 -22.75 3.15
C ALA A 692 11.79 -21.98 3.56
N GLY A 693 11.91 -20.65 3.60
CA GLY A 693 10.82 -19.75 3.96
C GLY A 693 11.25 -18.62 4.90
N ASP A 694 10.27 -17.90 5.43
CA ASP A 694 10.46 -16.71 6.25
C ASP A 694 10.63 -17.04 7.74
N TYR A 695 11.59 -16.37 8.37
CA TYR A 695 11.94 -16.49 9.77
C TYR A 695 12.09 -15.12 10.43
N VAL A 696 11.97 -15.09 11.75
CA VAL A 696 12.26 -13.93 12.59
C VAL A 696 13.35 -14.29 13.59
N LEU A 697 14.47 -13.59 13.51
CA LEU A 697 15.50 -13.57 14.54
C LEU A 697 15.13 -12.51 15.58
N GLN A 698 14.98 -12.91 16.84
CA GLN A 698 14.77 -12.01 17.98
C GLN A 698 15.97 -12.08 18.93
N ILE A 699 16.47 -10.93 19.32
CA ILE A 699 17.54 -10.74 20.29
C ILE A 699 16.97 -10.09 21.55
N VAL A 700 17.11 -10.76 22.68
CA VAL A 700 16.70 -10.25 23.99
C VAL A 700 17.96 -9.97 24.80
N VAL A 701 18.11 -8.75 25.29
CA VAL A 701 19.19 -8.36 26.21
C VAL A 701 18.58 -7.98 27.54
N THR A 702 19.15 -8.53 28.62
CA THR A 702 18.78 -8.21 30.00
C THR A 702 19.98 -7.62 30.71
N ASP A 703 19.80 -6.47 31.36
CA ASP A 703 20.78 -5.81 32.21
C ASP A 703 20.38 -5.98 33.68
N ALA A 704 21.20 -6.74 34.44
CA ALA A 704 20.93 -7.05 35.84
C ALA A 704 21.03 -5.82 36.76
N LEU A 705 21.69 -4.74 36.32
CA LEU A 705 21.88 -3.51 37.10
C LEU A 705 20.75 -2.49 36.89
N ALA A 706 19.86 -2.74 35.94
CA ALA A 706 18.72 -1.88 35.64
C ALA A 706 17.47 -2.24 36.47
N LYS A 707 16.64 -1.23 36.78
CA LYS A 707 15.35 -1.43 37.47
C LYS A 707 14.40 -2.28 36.61
N ASP A 708 13.48 -3.02 37.25
CA ASP A 708 12.60 -4.01 36.60
C ASP A 708 11.86 -3.53 35.33
N LYS A 709 11.46 -2.26 35.26
CA LYS A 709 10.77 -1.70 34.09
C LYS A 709 11.68 -1.38 32.89
N ASN A 710 13.00 -1.31 33.10
CA ASN A 710 13.99 -0.90 32.09
C ASN A 710 15.08 -1.94 31.85
N LYS A 711 15.02 -3.10 32.52
CA LYS A 711 16.08 -4.13 32.47
C LYS A 711 16.12 -4.96 31.19
N ILE A 712 15.03 -5.01 30.43
CA ILE A 712 14.95 -5.83 29.21
C ILE A 712 14.80 -4.92 27.99
N ALA A 713 15.64 -5.17 27.00
CA ALA A 713 15.53 -4.64 25.66
C ALA A 713 15.40 -5.78 24.66
N THR A 714 14.65 -5.58 23.60
CA THR A 714 14.46 -6.60 22.55
C THR A 714 14.48 -5.94 21.19
N GLN A 715 15.12 -6.62 20.24
CA GLN A 715 15.13 -6.26 18.84
C GLN A 715 14.86 -7.51 18.01
N PHE A 716 14.32 -7.32 16.81
CA PHE A 716 14.11 -8.41 15.88
C PHE A 716 14.50 -8.02 14.46
N VAL A 717 14.72 -9.03 13.63
CA VAL A 717 14.95 -8.88 12.19
C VAL A 717 14.38 -10.10 11.48
N GLN A 718 13.70 -9.86 10.37
CA GLN A 718 13.20 -10.92 9.50
C GLN A 718 14.31 -11.39 8.58
N PHE A 719 14.32 -12.66 8.22
CA PHE A 719 15.20 -13.18 7.19
C PHE A 719 14.56 -14.38 6.51
N GLU A 720 15.00 -14.69 5.30
CA GLU A 720 14.54 -15.81 4.50
C GLU A 720 15.64 -16.86 4.44
N ILE A 721 15.27 -18.12 4.58
CA ILE A 721 16.14 -19.25 4.25
C ILE A 721 15.79 -19.73 2.84
N VAL A 722 16.78 -19.73 1.96
CA VAL A 722 16.69 -20.22 0.57
C VAL A 722 17.49 -21.52 0.41
N GLU A 723 17.20 -22.25 -0.66
CA GLU A 723 17.87 -23.53 -0.98
C GLU A 723 19.33 -23.38 -1.41
#